data_AF-A0A239KG74-F1
#
_entry.id   AF-A0A239KG74-F1
#
_cell.length_a   1.000
_cell.length_b   1.000
_cell.length_c   1.000
_cell.angle_alpha   90.00
_cell.angle_beta   90.00
_cell.angle_gamma   90.00
#
_symmetry.space_group_name_H-M   'P 1'
#
loop_
_entity.id
_entity.type
_entity.pdbx_description
1 polymer ?
#
loop_
_entity_poly.entity_id
_entity_poly.type
_entity_poly.pdbx_seq_one_letter_code
_entity_poly.pdbx_strand_id
1 'polypeptide(L)'
;MKKNISINIGGIIFHIEEDGYDKLKNYLDSINKYFSSFEDSKEIIDDIEGRIAEIFLSKLEEGKQIITPEDVNDLIATMGTTKDFEASIESEPEPEPKKEEEKAKEEPKDEPKDSYEKAKRLYRDSKRKVIGGVAAGIANYFGIDPIWVRLLMLAFLFNIFFWGLSGFIFLTYIILWIAIPASDKLEDDKAIKKLFRSTDDRVLGGVSGGIASYFGTDPVVIRVLFVVSIFLGGAGLLAYIILWIITPEAKSITEKMQMQGEPVTISNIEENVKKSLNVKEGEENVFVKILLFPFRLIAIIFKALGEILGPLLKFSIEALRIAVGVFLVFLGFVLMICFTISLAVLLGVGGAMDAWVHFGDFPAQELFSSLSTVAIISCYITSMVPSLAILLVGLIVITKKKVTSAFVAWGLFGLWLLGMIGLAVSVPSIIRNYSVEGTYQEERRFALNEGITELKFNELDWDSYNSVDLKIRGHEDSAVYLLELEFDARGYSRTNAKENGEAVDYVVTQEGDDFYFDSEITFGDAPFRFQDVEATFYIPYGKVFRMDYDLRKILRNTLWMHGYNAGDMGDNDWVFDEDGLRCLTCDNSKRKSKRGAYSSDSQSYEFSDFDEVVLISLFDFQVTRGNNYAVRLEGDDDDLDEVYLQQNGDELEIRYGRNTDWWKNRKRRDKIKVFIEMPELEYLKATGACEGEIRNFEGSDIELDIEGASEVWADLDAENLRVDLTGASELILVGRGTDLKADLSGASELDAFNFIVEDANINANGASTAKVYVKNELEADASGASKVRYRGDARVSSDSNGLSSIRKD
;
A
#
# COMPACT_ATOMS: atom_id res chain seq x y z
N MET A 1 -63.95 -35.03 38.41
CA MET A 1 -63.23 -34.08 37.54
C MET A 1 -62.80 -32.92 38.42
N LYS A 2 -61.50 -32.63 38.48
CA LYS A 2 -60.99 -31.45 39.20
C LYS A 2 -61.31 -30.20 38.39
N LYS A 3 -61.57 -29.07 39.04
CA LYS A 3 -61.78 -27.80 38.33
C LYS A 3 -60.42 -27.24 37.91
N ASN A 4 -60.40 -26.65 36.73
CA ASN A 4 -59.22 -25.95 36.20
C ASN A 4 -59.49 -24.44 36.26
N ILE A 5 -58.49 -23.70 36.73
CA ILE A 5 -58.52 -22.25 36.87
C ILE A 5 -57.48 -21.66 35.91
N SER A 6 -57.87 -20.62 35.18
CA SER A 6 -56.95 -19.88 34.32
C SER A 6 -56.34 -18.72 35.10
N ILE A 7 -55.01 -18.63 35.11
CA ILE A 7 -54.26 -17.54 35.73
C ILE A 7 -53.32 -16.90 34.70
N ASN A 8 -53.11 -15.58 34.79
CA ASN A 8 -52.10 -14.87 34.04
C ASN A 8 -50.85 -14.70 34.91
N ILE A 9 -49.70 -15.15 34.43
CA ILE A 9 -48.39 -15.01 35.11
C ILE A 9 -47.41 -14.48 34.08
N GLY A 10 -46.79 -13.32 34.34
CA GLY A 10 -45.81 -12.73 33.43
C GLY A 10 -46.36 -12.45 32.02
N GLY A 11 -47.68 -12.23 31.89
CA GLY A 11 -48.36 -11.97 30.61
C GLY A 11 -48.84 -13.22 29.87
N ILE A 12 -48.66 -14.43 30.41
CA ILE A 12 -49.02 -15.71 29.78
C ILE A 12 -50.15 -16.38 30.56
N ILE A 13 -51.15 -16.94 29.85
CA ILE A 13 -52.30 -17.61 30.45
C ILE A 13 -51.99 -19.11 30.64
N PHE A 14 -52.05 -19.57 31.89
CA PHE A 14 -51.89 -20.98 32.27
C PHE A 14 -53.19 -21.56 32.81
N HIS A 15 -53.46 -22.84 32.51
CA HIS A 15 -54.55 -23.61 33.12
C HIS A 15 -53.99 -24.48 34.24
N ILE A 16 -54.44 -24.25 35.47
CA ILE A 16 -53.93 -24.91 36.68
C ILE A 16 -55.09 -25.63 37.38
N GLU A 17 -54.85 -26.81 37.93
CA GLU A 17 -55.84 -27.47 38.81
C GLU A 17 -56.14 -26.60 40.05
N GLU A 18 -57.39 -26.60 40.52
CA GLU A 18 -57.86 -25.82 41.70
C GLU A 18 -56.92 -25.97 42.92
N ASP A 19 -56.49 -27.20 43.21
CA ASP A 19 -55.57 -27.50 44.32
C ASP A 19 -54.16 -26.87 44.15
N GLY A 20 -53.69 -26.75 42.90
CA GLY A 20 -52.40 -26.15 42.57
C GLY A 20 -52.48 -24.62 42.50
N TYR A 21 -53.61 -24.09 42.04
CA TYR A 21 -53.87 -22.66 41.97
C TYR A 21 -53.82 -22.01 43.36
N ASP A 22 -54.45 -22.60 44.36
CA ASP A 22 -54.47 -22.04 45.72
C ASP A 22 -53.06 -22.01 46.35
N LYS A 23 -52.25 -23.04 46.09
CA LYS A 23 -50.85 -23.08 46.55
C LYS A 23 -50.00 -22.01 45.87
N LEU A 24 -50.10 -21.91 44.55
CA LEU A 24 -49.36 -20.91 43.79
C LEU A 24 -49.77 -19.49 44.16
N LYS A 25 -51.07 -19.25 44.35
CA LYS A 25 -51.59 -17.95 44.78
C LYS A 25 -51.04 -17.55 46.15
N ASN A 26 -51.06 -18.45 47.13
CA ASN A 26 -50.47 -18.20 48.44
C ASN A 26 -48.96 -17.94 48.36
N TYR A 27 -48.27 -18.62 47.46
CA TYR A 27 -46.84 -18.40 47.20
C TYR A 27 -46.58 -17.01 46.60
N LEU A 28 -47.29 -16.64 45.53
CA LEU A 28 -47.20 -15.31 44.90
C LEU A 28 -47.59 -14.18 45.85
N ASP A 29 -48.63 -14.37 46.67
CA ASP A 29 -49.05 -13.39 47.68
C ASP A 29 -47.97 -13.21 48.76
N SER A 30 -47.27 -14.29 49.14
CA SER A 30 -46.15 -14.21 50.10
C SER A 30 -44.95 -13.45 49.53
N ILE A 31 -44.64 -13.67 48.25
CA ILE A 31 -43.59 -12.97 47.51
C ILE A 31 -43.93 -11.49 47.38
N ASN A 32 -45.14 -11.18 46.89
CA ASN A 32 -45.59 -9.80 46.72
C ASN A 32 -45.57 -9.04 48.06
N LYS A 33 -46.06 -9.67 49.14
CA LYS A 33 -46.02 -9.06 50.47
C LYS A 33 -44.58 -8.77 50.94
N TYR A 34 -43.66 -9.70 50.73
CA TYR A 34 -42.25 -9.53 51.10
C TYR A 34 -41.57 -8.43 50.28
N PHE A 35 -41.78 -8.42 48.95
CA PHE A 35 -41.11 -7.47 48.07
C PHE A 35 -41.81 -6.10 48.00
N SER A 36 -43.05 -5.96 48.48
CA SER A 36 -43.80 -4.68 48.44
C SER A 36 -43.14 -3.52 49.18
N SER A 37 -42.20 -3.78 50.10
CA SER A 37 -41.44 -2.75 50.81
C SER A 37 -40.21 -2.21 50.08
N PHE A 38 -39.86 -2.76 48.91
CA PHE A 38 -38.69 -2.33 48.13
C PHE A 38 -39.05 -1.28 47.07
N GLU A 39 -38.13 -0.34 46.82
CA GLU A 39 -38.36 0.82 45.94
C GLU A 39 -38.66 0.40 44.47
N ASP A 40 -38.05 -0.70 44.00
CA ASP A 40 -38.26 -1.31 42.67
C ASP A 40 -39.11 -2.60 42.71
N SER A 41 -39.97 -2.74 43.72
CA SER A 41 -40.81 -3.93 43.96
C SER A 41 -41.55 -4.45 42.74
N LYS A 42 -41.99 -3.55 41.85
CA LYS A 42 -42.72 -3.91 40.64
C LYS A 42 -41.86 -4.67 39.62
N GLU A 43 -40.63 -4.23 39.38
CA GLU A 43 -39.70 -4.90 38.44
C GLU A 43 -39.26 -6.26 38.97
N ILE A 44 -39.02 -6.36 40.28
CA ILE A 44 -38.66 -7.61 40.97
C ILE A 44 -39.79 -8.64 40.85
N ILE A 45 -41.04 -8.23 41.05
CA ILE A 45 -42.20 -9.11 40.93
C ILE A 45 -42.39 -9.53 39.47
N ASP A 46 -42.25 -8.60 38.51
CA ASP A 46 -42.37 -8.90 37.08
C ASP A 46 -41.31 -9.94 36.61
N ASP A 47 -40.07 -9.84 37.10
CA ASP A 47 -39.00 -10.81 36.81
C ASP A 47 -39.25 -12.20 37.43
N ILE A 48 -39.75 -12.23 38.67
CA ILE A 48 -40.11 -13.48 39.36
C ILE A 48 -41.27 -14.17 38.63
N GLU A 49 -42.30 -13.42 38.26
CA GLU A 49 -43.41 -13.95 37.46
C GLU A 49 -42.93 -14.44 36.08
N GLY A 50 -42.01 -13.72 35.44
CA GLY A 50 -41.37 -14.15 34.19
C GLY A 50 -40.67 -15.50 34.33
N ARG A 51 -39.93 -15.71 35.44
CA ARG A 51 -39.27 -17.00 35.72
C ARG A 51 -40.26 -18.12 36.00
N ILE A 52 -41.34 -17.85 36.74
CA ILE A 52 -42.42 -18.80 37.01
C ILE A 52 -43.08 -19.23 35.69
N ALA A 53 -43.34 -18.28 34.79
CA ALA A 53 -43.90 -18.55 33.48
C ALA A 53 -42.97 -19.43 32.62
N GLU A 54 -41.64 -19.19 32.65
CA GLU A 54 -40.66 -20.03 31.95
C GLU A 54 -40.67 -21.47 32.47
N ILE A 55 -40.71 -21.67 33.79
CA ILE A 55 -40.77 -23.00 34.42
C ILE A 55 -42.06 -23.72 34.03
N PHE A 56 -43.21 -23.06 34.09
CA PHE A 56 -44.47 -23.68 33.70
C PHE A 56 -44.56 -23.99 32.21
N LEU A 57 -44.00 -23.17 31.33
CA LEU A 57 -43.90 -23.49 29.91
C LEU A 57 -43.11 -24.78 29.68
N SER A 58 -41.96 -24.95 30.35
CA SER A 58 -41.16 -26.18 30.23
C SER A 58 -41.90 -27.44 30.67
N LYS A 59 -42.82 -27.33 31.63
CA LYS A 59 -43.65 -28.44 32.12
C LYS A 59 -44.84 -28.78 31.21
N LEU A 60 -45.20 -27.88 30.29
CA LEU A 60 -46.30 -28.07 29.32
C LEU A 60 -45.84 -28.68 27.98
N GLU A 61 -44.52 -28.73 27.71
CA GLU A 61 -43.99 -29.26 26.44
C GLU A 61 -44.07 -30.79 26.32
N GLU A 62 -44.28 -31.54 27.41
CA GLU A 62 -44.39 -33.01 27.43
C GLU A 62 -45.80 -33.54 27.04
N GLY A 63 -46.59 -32.76 26.28
CA GLY A 63 -47.97 -33.12 25.89
C GLY A 63 -49.01 -32.92 26.99
N LYS A 64 -48.62 -32.31 28.11
CA LYS A 64 -49.45 -31.95 29.26
C LYS A 64 -50.01 -30.54 29.05
N GLN A 65 -51.34 -30.36 29.09
CA GLN A 65 -51.98 -29.05 28.88
C GLN A 65 -52.40 -28.32 30.16
N ILE A 66 -52.25 -28.95 31.33
CA ILE A 66 -52.71 -28.44 32.63
C ILE A 66 -51.60 -28.60 33.66
N ILE A 67 -51.32 -27.54 34.42
CA ILE A 67 -50.37 -27.54 35.54
C ILE A 67 -51.02 -28.23 36.75
N THR A 68 -50.35 -29.24 37.27
CA THR A 68 -50.78 -30.05 38.42
C THR A 68 -50.20 -29.51 39.74
N PRO A 69 -50.81 -29.82 40.90
CA PRO A 69 -50.28 -29.41 42.20
C PRO A 69 -48.86 -29.92 42.49
N GLU A 70 -48.41 -31.01 41.87
CA GLU A 70 -47.04 -31.50 41.92
C GLU A 70 -46.07 -30.53 41.22
N ASP A 71 -46.43 -30.04 40.03
CA ASP A 71 -45.61 -29.07 39.28
C ASP A 71 -45.44 -27.75 40.05
N VAL A 72 -46.46 -27.35 40.80
CA VAL A 72 -46.40 -26.16 41.67
C VAL A 72 -45.47 -26.40 42.86
N ASN A 73 -45.45 -27.60 43.45
CA ASN A 73 -44.52 -27.92 44.54
C ASN A 73 -43.07 -28.00 44.03
N ASP A 74 -42.84 -28.56 42.84
CA ASP A 74 -41.52 -28.58 42.19
C ASP A 74 -41.02 -27.15 41.92
N LEU A 75 -41.92 -26.27 41.47
CA LEU A 75 -41.63 -24.87 41.28
C LEU A 75 -41.23 -24.21 42.60
N ILE A 76 -42.01 -24.40 43.66
CA ILE A 76 -41.71 -23.83 44.99
C ILE A 76 -40.40 -24.40 45.54
N ALA A 77 -40.09 -25.68 45.32
CA ALA A 77 -38.84 -26.29 45.74
C ALA A 77 -37.63 -25.73 44.97
N THR A 78 -37.80 -25.43 43.68
CA THR A 78 -36.75 -24.84 42.83
C THR A 78 -36.54 -23.37 43.14
N MET A 79 -37.62 -22.65 43.45
CA MET A 79 -37.60 -21.21 43.71
C MET A 79 -37.39 -20.86 45.20
N GLY A 80 -37.53 -21.81 46.12
CA GLY A 80 -37.48 -21.60 47.57
C GLY A 80 -38.71 -20.88 48.14
N THR A 81 -38.92 -20.93 49.48
CA THR A 81 -40.02 -20.23 50.17
C THR A 81 -39.55 -19.01 50.93
N THR A 82 -40.42 -18.00 51.07
CA THR A 82 -40.16 -16.76 51.84
C THR A 82 -39.72 -17.00 53.29
N LYS A 83 -40.08 -18.14 53.88
CA LYS A 83 -39.72 -18.53 55.25
C LYS A 83 -38.37 -19.25 55.36
N ASP A 84 -37.96 -19.97 54.33
CA ASP A 84 -36.63 -20.62 54.31
C ASP A 84 -35.50 -19.57 54.32
N PHE A 85 -35.79 -18.35 53.84
CA PHE A 85 -34.87 -17.21 53.84
C PHE A 85 -34.76 -16.47 55.19
N GLU A 86 -35.78 -16.53 56.04
CA GLU A 86 -35.70 -15.97 57.41
C GLU A 86 -34.92 -16.91 58.36
N ALA A 87 -35.02 -18.23 58.16
CA ALA A 87 -34.40 -19.23 59.04
C ALA A 87 -32.90 -19.44 58.83
N SER A 88 -32.36 -19.10 57.65
CA SER A 88 -30.91 -19.18 57.38
C SER A 88 -30.05 -18.16 58.15
N ILE A 89 -30.67 -17.33 58.99
CA ILE A 89 -30.00 -16.32 59.83
C ILE A 89 -29.87 -16.78 61.30
N GLU A 90 -30.59 -17.81 61.75
CA GLU A 90 -30.70 -18.15 63.19
C GLU A 90 -29.91 -19.39 63.68
N SER A 91 -29.11 -20.08 62.85
CA SER A 91 -28.28 -21.18 63.36
C SER A 91 -26.93 -21.34 62.67
N GLU A 92 -25.87 -20.84 63.31
CA GLU A 92 -24.49 -21.27 63.10
C GLU A 92 -24.06 -22.28 64.19
N PRO A 93 -23.29 -23.33 63.86
CA PRO A 93 -22.34 -23.93 64.79
C PRO A 93 -20.88 -23.60 64.41
N GLU A 94 -20.05 -23.53 65.46
CA GLU A 94 -18.64 -23.11 65.52
C GLU A 94 -17.65 -23.85 64.60
N PRO A 95 -16.47 -23.26 64.31
CA PRO A 95 -15.44 -23.86 63.47
C PRO A 95 -14.37 -24.62 64.29
N GLU A 96 -13.99 -25.81 63.83
CA GLU A 96 -12.75 -26.51 64.21
C GLU A 96 -11.89 -26.85 62.96
N PRO A 97 -10.59 -27.15 63.13
CA PRO A 97 -9.54 -26.59 62.28
C PRO A 97 -9.18 -27.40 61.03
N LYS A 98 -8.60 -26.67 60.07
CA LYS A 98 -8.04 -27.15 58.79
C LYS A 98 -7.14 -28.38 58.94
N LYS A 99 -7.45 -29.42 58.17
CA LYS A 99 -6.49 -30.40 57.67
C LYS A 99 -6.43 -30.33 56.16
N GLU A 100 -5.21 -30.35 55.64
CA GLU A 100 -4.85 -30.48 54.25
C GLU A 100 -5.38 -31.82 53.71
N GLU A 101 -5.99 -31.82 52.53
CA GLU A 101 -6.26 -33.05 51.79
C GLU A 101 -5.61 -33.00 50.40
N GLU A 102 -4.77 -34.01 50.20
CA GLU A 102 -4.13 -34.42 48.98
C GLU A 102 -5.15 -34.77 47.89
N LYS A 103 -4.83 -34.44 46.65
CA LYS A 103 -5.56 -34.91 45.47
C LYS A 103 -5.42 -36.42 45.32
N ALA A 104 -6.40 -37.18 45.79
CA ALA A 104 -6.65 -38.56 45.35
C ALA A 104 -7.67 -38.56 44.20
N LYS A 105 -7.34 -39.29 43.13
CA LYS A 105 -8.23 -39.59 42.01
C LYS A 105 -9.32 -40.55 42.47
N GLU A 106 -10.59 -40.21 42.23
CA GLU A 106 -11.67 -41.18 42.11
C GLU A 106 -12.43 -40.96 40.80
N GLU A 107 -12.58 -42.06 40.07
CA GLU A 107 -13.34 -42.19 38.82
C GLU A 107 -14.86 -42.10 39.09
N PRO A 108 -15.67 -41.57 38.17
CA PRO A 108 -17.12 -41.58 38.32
C PRO A 108 -17.70 -42.95 37.98
N LYS A 109 -18.56 -43.47 38.86
CA LYS A 109 -19.37 -44.67 38.65
C LYS A 109 -20.37 -44.49 37.52
N ASP A 110 -20.45 -45.54 36.71
CA ASP A 110 -21.36 -45.74 35.58
C ASP A 110 -22.86 -45.75 35.98
N GLU A 111 -23.64 -44.94 35.28
CA GLU A 111 -25.03 -45.25 34.93
C GLU A 111 -25.11 -45.51 33.43
N PRO A 112 -25.98 -46.44 32.95
CA PRO A 112 -25.91 -46.94 31.59
C PRO A 112 -26.37 -45.89 30.60
N LYS A 113 -25.40 -45.24 29.95
CA LYS A 113 -25.64 -44.47 28.72
C LYS A 113 -25.98 -45.44 27.60
N ASP A 114 -27.27 -45.51 27.26
CA ASP A 114 -27.67 -46.01 25.95
C ASP A 114 -26.99 -45.14 24.88
N SER A 115 -26.02 -45.79 24.25
CA SER A 115 -25.18 -45.30 23.18
C SER A 115 -26.02 -45.01 21.95
N TYR A 116 -26.11 -43.74 21.58
CA TYR A 116 -25.79 -43.23 20.24
C TYR A 116 -25.48 -41.74 20.41
N GLU A 117 -24.20 -41.40 20.65
CA GLU A 117 -23.75 -40.00 20.52
C GLU A 117 -23.99 -39.57 19.07
N LYS A 118 -25.11 -38.88 18.86
CA LYS A 118 -25.44 -38.21 17.62
C LYS A 118 -24.31 -37.22 17.37
N ALA A 119 -23.43 -37.49 16.40
CA ALA A 119 -22.32 -36.61 16.07
C ALA A 119 -22.80 -35.16 16.03
N LYS A 120 -22.25 -34.29 16.90
CA LYS A 120 -22.57 -32.86 16.90
C LYS A 120 -22.34 -32.37 15.47
N ARG A 121 -23.40 -31.92 14.79
CA ARG A 121 -23.31 -31.33 13.46
C ARG A 121 -23.21 -29.82 13.61
N LEU A 122 -22.35 -29.20 12.81
CA LEU A 122 -22.23 -27.75 12.78
C LEU A 122 -23.45 -27.16 12.07
N TYR A 123 -24.14 -26.25 12.75
CA TYR A 123 -25.26 -25.47 12.22
C TYR A 123 -24.93 -23.99 12.38
N ARG A 124 -25.37 -23.15 11.44
CA ARG A 124 -25.30 -21.70 11.60
C ARG A 124 -26.46 -21.26 12.51
N ASP A 125 -26.12 -20.50 13.54
CA ASP A 125 -27.08 -20.02 14.54
C ASP A 125 -27.82 -18.80 13.97
N SER A 126 -29.09 -19.00 13.65
CA SER A 126 -29.93 -17.96 13.06
C SER A 126 -30.58 -17.05 14.09
N LYS A 127 -30.63 -17.46 15.37
CA LYS A 127 -31.13 -16.67 16.49
C LYS A 127 -30.12 -15.61 16.94
N ARG A 128 -28.81 -15.95 16.95
CA ARG A 128 -27.71 -15.04 17.38
C ARG A 128 -26.85 -14.52 16.22
N LYS A 129 -27.44 -14.38 15.03
CA LYS A 129 -26.72 -13.94 13.81
C LYS A 129 -26.42 -12.43 13.84
N VAL A 130 -25.20 -12.06 13.44
CA VAL A 130 -24.84 -10.69 13.03
C VAL A 130 -24.79 -10.64 11.49
N ILE A 131 -24.01 -11.53 10.89
CA ILE A 131 -23.96 -11.75 9.43
C ILE A 131 -24.06 -13.26 9.21
N GLY A 132 -25.13 -13.75 8.58
CA GLY A 132 -25.27 -15.17 8.19
C GLY A 132 -25.35 -16.25 9.29
N GLY A 133 -24.94 -15.96 10.54
CA GLY A 133 -25.03 -16.88 11.69
C GLY A 133 -23.85 -17.85 11.84
N VAL A 134 -22.82 -17.73 10.99
CA VAL A 134 -21.69 -18.68 10.92
C VAL A 134 -20.84 -18.62 12.19
N ALA A 135 -20.40 -17.42 12.60
CA ALA A 135 -19.58 -17.26 13.80
C ALA A 135 -20.28 -17.75 15.08
N ALA A 136 -21.58 -17.50 15.22
CA ALA A 136 -22.38 -17.97 16.34
C ALA A 136 -22.61 -19.50 16.29
N GLY A 137 -22.73 -20.07 15.09
CA GLY A 137 -22.81 -21.52 14.89
C GLY A 137 -21.51 -22.25 15.27
N ILE A 138 -20.36 -21.71 14.84
CA ILE A 138 -19.03 -22.21 15.21
C ILE A 138 -18.85 -22.13 16.72
N ALA A 139 -19.23 -21.01 17.33
CA ALA A 139 -19.14 -20.83 18.77
C ALA A 139 -19.98 -21.84 19.56
N ASN A 140 -21.22 -22.10 19.11
CA ASN A 140 -22.09 -23.10 19.71
C ASN A 140 -21.55 -24.54 19.55
N TYR A 141 -20.90 -24.83 18.41
CA TYR A 141 -20.28 -26.13 18.19
C TYR A 141 -19.12 -26.39 19.15
N PHE A 142 -18.29 -25.38 19.41
CA PHE A 142 -17.12 -25.47 20.30
C PHE A 142 -17.42 -25.15 21.77
N GLY A 143 -18.63 -24.70 22.11
CA GLY A 143 -18.98 -24.33 23.49
C GLY A 143 -18.20 -23.11 23.99
N ILE A 144 -18.05 -22.08 23.14
CA ILE A 144 -17.38 -20.81 23.46
C ILE A 144 -18.30 -19.62 23.17
N ASP A 145 -17.99 -18.46 23.75
CA ASP A 145 -18.74 -17.23 23.45
C ASP A 145 -18.56 -16.81 21.96
N PRO A 146 -19.66 -16.53 21.22
CA PRO A 146 -19.62 -16.03 19.83
C PRO A 146 -18.73 -14.82 19.59
N ILE A 147 -18.50 -13.97 20.60
CA ILE A 147 -17.70 -12.76 20.47
C ILE A 147 -16.24 -13.08 20.15
N TRP A 148 -15.67 -14.14 20.74
CA TRP A 148 -14.29 -14.54 20.45
C TRP A 148 -14.09 -15.00 19.01
N VAL A 149 -15.06 -15.75 18.47
CA VAL A 149 -15.03 -16.18 17.06
C VAL A 149 -15.11 -14.98 16.12
N ARG A 150 -15.94 -13.97 16.46
CA ARG A 150 -16.05 -12.73 15.68
C ARG A 150 -14.76 -11.91 15.70
N LEU A 151 -14.14 -11.75 16.87
CA LEU A 151 -12.88 -11.00 17.02
C LEU A 151 -11.74 -11.67 16.25
N LEU A 152 -11.65 -13.00 16.31
CA LEU A 152 -10.67 -13.77 15.55
C LEU A 152 -10.85 -13.55 14.05
N MET A 153 -12.07 -13.67 13.53
CA MET A 153 -12.35 -13.42 12.11
C MET A 153 -12.02 -11.99 11.67
N LEU A 154 -12.33 -10.98 12.50
CA LEU A 154 -11.99 -9.59 12.20
C LEU A 154 -10.49 -9.34 12.23
N ALA A 155 -9.75 -9.92 13.18
CA ALA A 155 -8.31 -9.77 13.26
C ALA A 155 -7.61 -10.33 12.00
N PHE A 156 -8.11 -11.45 11.49
CA PHE A 156 -7.65 -12.05 10.25
C PHE A 156 -8.08 -11.25 9.01
N LEU A 157 -9.30 -10.70 8.98
CA LEU A 157 -9.78 -9.85 7.88
C LEU A 157 -8.98 -8.54 7.75
N PHE A 158 -8.58 -7.93 8.86
CA PHE A 158 -7.81 -6.69 8.88
C PHE A 158 -6.29 -6.91 8.94
N ASN A 159 -5.81 -8.14 8.71
CA ASN A 159 -4.39 -8.51 8.69
C ASN A 159 -3.62 -8.11 9.98
N ILE A 160 -4.27 -8.13 11.15
CA ILE A 160 -3.67 -7.69 12.42
C ILE A 160 -2.46 -8.56 12.81
N PHE A 161 -2.48 -9.86 12.47
CA PHE A 161 -1.43 -10.82 12.85
C PHE A 161 -0.61 -11.37 11.66
N PHE A 162 -1.19 -11.38 10.45
CA PHE A 162 -0.55 -11.95 9.24
C PHE A 162 -0.95 -11.12 8.02
N TRP A 163 0.03 -10.62 7.26
CA TRP A 163 -0.23 -9.84 6.05
C TRP A 163 -0.61 -10.77 4.88
N GLY A 164 -1.73 -10.50 4.21
CA GLY A 164 -2.11 -11.16 2.94
C GLY A 164 -3.22 -12.22 3.03
N LEU A 165 -3.85 -12.43 4.18
CA LEU A 165 -4.91 -13.45 4.34
C LEU A 165 -6.34 -12.89 4.24
N SER A 166 -6.53 -11.57 4.24
CA SER A 166 -7.86 -10.94 4.28
C SER A 166 -8.86 -11.45 3.23
N GLY A 167 -8.42 -11.62 1.98
CA GLY A 167 -9.27 -12.13 0.89
C GLY A 167 -9.69 -13.59 1.10
N PHE A 168 -8.79 -14.43 1.60
CA PHE A 168 -9.06 -15.85 1.86
C PHE A 168 -10.07 -16.05 2.99
N ILE A 169 -9.96 -15.31 4.10
CA ILE A 169 -10.93 -15.39 5.21
C ILE A 169 -12.31 -14.90 4.76
N PHE A 170 -12.37 -13.83 3.98
CA PHE A 170 -13.64 -13.31 3.45
C PHE A 170 -14.36 -14.34 2.57
N LEU A 171 -13.64 -14.95 1.62
CA LEU A 171 -14.16 -16.03 0.78
C LEU A 171 -14.56 -17.25 1.61
N THR A 172 -13.74 -17.65 2.58
CA THR A 172 -14.04 -18.77 3.48
C THR A 172 -15.31 -18.53 4.27
N TYR A 173 -15.53 -17.31 4.77
CA TYR A 173 -16.75 -16.96 5.49
C TYR A 173 -18.00 -17.08 4.60
N ILE A 174 -17.93 -16.61 3.35
CA ILE A 174 -19.02 -16.72 2.38
C ILE A 174 -19.30 -18.19 2.06
N ILE A 175 -18.26 -18.99 1.84
CA ILE A 175 -18.37 -20.43 1.59
C ILE A 175 -19.07 -21.12 2.77
N LEU A 176 -18.65 -20.84 4.01
CA LEU A 176 -19.26 -21.41 5.21
C LEU A 176 -20.71 -20.94 5.39
N TRP A 177 -21.04 -19.71 5.01
CA TRP A 177 -22.41 -19.20 5.07
C TRP A 177 -23.34 -19.93 4.10
N ILE A 178 -22.86 -20.25 2.90
CA ILE A 178 -23.64 -20.99 1.89
C ILE A 178 -23.70 -22.48 2.24
N ALA A 179 -22.59 -23.07 2.70
CA ALA A 179 -22.48 -24.52 2.91
C ALA A 179 -23.14 -25.02 4.20
N ILE A 180 -23.18 -24.21 5.26
CA ILE A 180 -23.70 -24.65 6.57
C ILE A 180 -25.20 -24.36 6.70
N PRO A 181 -26.04 -25.36 7.04
CA PRO A 181 -27.48 -25.18 7.21
C PRO A 181 -27.82 -24.37 8.47
N ALA A 182 -28.88 -23.54 8.39
CA ALA A 182 -29.40 -22.77 9.52
C ALA A 182 -30.19 -23.61 10.51
N SER A 183 -30.06 -23.27 11.79
CA SER A 183 -30.94 -23.76 12.85
C SER A 183 -31.30 -22.61 13.79
N ASP A 184 -32.58 -22.50 14.12
CA ASP A 184 -33.12 -21.61 15.16
C ASP A 184 -33.30 -22.31 16.51
N LYS A 185 -33.04 -23.63 16.56
CA LYS A 185 -33.26 -24.49 17.74
C LYS A 185 -31.98 -24.78 18.52
N LEU A 186 -30.94 -23.95 18.35
CA LEU A 186 -29.71 -24.10 19.12
C LEU A 186 -29.93 -23.51 20.51
N GLU A 187 -29.83 -24.36 21.53
CA GLU A 187 -29.95 -23.97 22.94
C GLU A 187 -28.68 -23.26 23.41
N ASP A 188 -28.87 -22.33 24.34
CA ASP A 188 -27.79 -21.52 24.90
C ASP A 188 -27.23 -22.23 26.14
N ASP A 189 -25.93 -22.52 26.13
CA ASP A 189 -25.28 -23.15 27.26
C ASP A 189 -25.10 -22.12 28.38
N LYS A 190 -25.98 -22.22 29.39
CA LYS A 190 -26.04 -21.31 30.53
C LYS A 190 -24.80 -21.40 31.44
N ALA A 191 -23.95 -22.42 31.26
CA ALA A 191 -22.70 -22.56 32.00
C ALA A 191 -21.52 -21.78 31.39
N ILE A 192 -21.67 -21.29 30.15
CA ILE A 192 -20.60 -20.53 29.47
C ILE A 192 -20.60 -19.09 29.97
N LYS A 193 -19.46 -18.67 30.51
CA LYS A 193 -19.19 -17.27 30.85
C LYS A 193 -19.26 -16.41 29.59
N LYS A 194 -20.05 -15.33 29.62
CA LYS A 194 -20.27 -14.46 28.46
C LYS A 194 -19.67 -13.08 28.66
N LEU A 195 -19.15 -12.50 27.58
CA LEU A 195 -18.58 -11.17 27.62
C LEU A 195 -19.67 -10.10 27.41
N PHE A 196 -19.98 -9.37 28.48
CA PHE A 196 -20.85 -8.20 28.44
C PHE A 196 -20.07 -6.93 28.75
N ARG A 197 -20.58 -5.77 28.33
CA ARG A 197 -20.13 -4.45 28.80
C ARG A 197 -20.81 -4.14 30.12
N SER A 198 -20.00 -3.81 31.13
CA SER A 198 -20.51 -3.43 32.45
C SER A 198 -21.13 -2.03 32.39
N THR A 199 -22.38 -1.90 32.85
CA THR A 199 -23.06 -0.61 33.01
C THR A 199 -22.63 0.13 34.29
N ASP A 200 -22.23 -0.64 35.30
CA ASP A 200 -22.03 -0.14 36.66
C ASP A 200 -20.63 0.47 36.85
N ASP A 201 -19.64 -0.04 36.12
CA ASP A 201 -18.25 0.45 36.13
C ASP A 201 -17.84 1.06 34.76
N ARG A 202 -18.77 1.76 34.11
CA ARG A 202 -18.54 2.40 32.81
C ARG A 202 -17.89 3.78 32.96
N VAL A 203 -16.76 3.97 32.27
CA VAL A 203 -16.18 5.31 32.02
C VAL A 203 -16.52 5.74 30.59
N LEU A 204 -16.24 4.87 29.62
CA LEU A 204 -16.59 5.02 28.22
C LEU A 204 -17.15 3.68 27.74
N GLY A 205 -18.39 3.60 27.27
CA GLY A 205 -18.99 2.37 26.71
C GLY A 205 -19.07 1.10 27.58
N GLY A 206 -18.40 0.99 28.75
CA GLY A 206 -18.43 -0.20 29.63
C GLY A 206 -17.51 -1.36 29.23
N VAL A 207 -16.68 -1.21 28.19
CA VAL A 207 -15.84 -2.29 27.63
C VAL A 207 -14.78 -2.79 28.61
N SER A 208 -14.02 -1.87 29.22
CA SER A 208 -12.95 -2.25 30.15
C SER A 208 -13.49 -2.95 31.40
N GLY A 209 -14.62 -2.47 31.95
CA GLY A 209 -15.28 -3.10 33.11
C GLY A 209 -15.86 -4.48 32.78
N GLY A 210 -16.35 -4.65 31.55
CA GLY A 210 -16.79 -5.93 31.01
C GLY A 210 -15.67 -6.97 30.93
N ILE A 211 -14.55 -6.61 30.30
CA ILE A 211 -13.35 -7.47 30.17
C ILE A 211 -12.79 -7.80 31.55
N ALA A 212 -12.73 -6.82 32.45
CA ALA A 212 -12.26 -7.01 33.81
C ALA A 212 -13.12 -8.04 34.58
N SER A 213 -14.45 -7.93 34.49
CA SER A 213 -15.38 -8.90 35.11
C SER A 213 -15.27 -10.29 34.47
N TYR A 214 -15.06 -10.34 33.15
CA TYR A 214 -14.88 -11.59 32.43
C TYR A 214 -13.60 -12.33 32.86
N PHE A 215 -12.49 -11.62 33.07
CA PHE A 215 -11.21 -12.20 33.49
C PHE A 215 -10.95 -12.19 35.00
N GLY A 216 -11.87 -11.64 35.81
CA GLY A 216 -11.69 -11.53 37.27
C GLY A 216 -10.52 -10.61 37.66
N THR A 217 -10.27 -9.56 36.89
CA THR A 217 -9.17 -8.59 37.07
C THR A 217 -9.69 -7.19 37.37
N ASP A 218 -8.81 -6.29 37.84
CA ASP A 218 -9.19 -4.90 38.13
C ASP A 218 -9.43 -4.11 36.82
N PRO A 219 -10.58 -3.41 36.68
CA PRO A 219 -10.91 -2.60 35.50
C PRO A 219 -9.91 -1.48 35.22
N VAL A 220 -9.21 -0.95 36.22
CA VAL A 220 -8.16 0.05 36.06
C VAL A 220 -6.98 -0.51 35.28
N VAL A 221 -6.59 -1.77 35.51
CA VAL A 221 -5.49 -2.42 34.79
C VAL A 221 -5.83 -2.52 33.30
N ILE A 222 -7.05 -2.95 32.98
CA ILE A 222 -7.53 -3.04 31.60
C ILE A 222 -7.60 -1.65 30.93
N ARG A 223 -8.02 -0.61 31.65
CA ARG A 223 -8.01 0.78 31.15
C ARG A 223 -6.59 1.25 30.83
N VAL A 224 -5.62 0.99 31.71
CA VAL A 224 -4.21 1.35 31.47
C VAL A 224 -3.66 0.61 30.25
N LEU A 225 -3.96 -0.67 30.07
CA LEU A 225 -3.55 -1.43 28.89
C LEU A 225 -4.10 -0.84 27.58
N PHE A 226 -5.36 -0.43 27.54
CA PHE A 226 -5.93 0.26 26.38
C PHE A 226 -5.25 1.61 26.11
N VAL A 227 -4.92 2.37 27.15
CA VAL A 227 -4.24 3.67 26.99
C VAL A 227 -2.81 3.48 26.51
N VAL A 228 -2.04 2.54 27.08
CA VAL A 228 -0.67 2.26 26.66
C VAL A 228 -0.61 1.76 25.21
N SER A 229 -1.56 0.93 24.80
CA SER A 229 -1.62 0.41 23.42
C SER A 229 -1.98 1.46 22.37
N ILE A 230 -2.48 2.64 22.74
CA ILE A 230 -2.59 3.78 21.81
C ILE A 230 -1.19 4.24 21.37
N PHE A 231 -0.23 4.28 22.31
CA PHE A 231 1.14 4.72 22.04
C PHE A 231 1.99 3.64 21.34
N LEU A 232 1.55 2.39 21.35
CA LEU A 232 2.20 1.26 20.66
C LEU A 232 1.56 1.00 19.28
N GLY A 233 1.29 2.06 18.52
CA GLY A 233 0.78 1.96 17.14
C GLY A 233 -0.74 2.04 16.99
N GLY A 234 -1.47 2.55 17.99
CA GLY A 234 -2.90 2.90 17.86
C GLY A 234 -3.91 1.74 17.83
N ALA A 235 -3.44 0.49 17.77
CA ALA A 235 -4.30 -0.70 17.69
C ALA A 235 -5.25 -0.84 18.89
N GLY A 236 -4.84 -0.38 20.07
CA GLY A 236 -5.68 -0.37 21.27
C GLY A 236 -6.96 0.44 21.12
N LEU A 237 -6.90 1.59 20.45
CA LEU A 237 -8.07 2.44 20.23
C LEU A 237 -9.08 1.77 19.29
N LEU A 238 -8.59 1.18 18.21
CA LEU A 238 -9.42 0.47 17.24
C LEU A 238 -10.06 -0.78 17.88
N ALA A 239 -9.28 -1.57 18.61
CA ALA A 239 -9.79 -2.73 19.34
C ALA A 239 -10.89 -2.34 20.34
N TYR A 240 -10.73 -1.20 21.02
CA TYR A 240 -11.73 -0.68 21.95
C TYR A 240 -13.05 -0.34 21.25
N ILE A 241 -12.98 0.38 20.12
CA ILE A 241 -14.16 0.77 19.33
C ILE A 241 -14.88 -0.48 18.78
N ILE A 242 -14.12 -1.44 18.27
CA ILE A 242 -14.66 -2.71 17.76
C ILE A 242 -15.39 -3.48 18.87
N LEU A 243 -14.75 -3.62 20.03
CA LEU A 243 -15.36 -4.25 21.19
C LEU A 243 -16.62 -3.49 21.64
N TRP A 244 -16.59 -2.16 21.63
CA TRP A 244 -17.73 -1.34 22.00
C TRP A 244 -18.96 -1.60 21.11
N ILE A 245 -18.76 -1.78 19.81
CA ILE A 245 -19.82 -2.07 18.85
C ILE A 245 -20.35 -3.50 18.99
N ILE A 246 -19.47 -4.49 19.20
CA ILE A 246 -19.82 -5.92 19.12
C ILE A 246 -20.33 -6.49 20.45
N THR A 247 -19.84 -5.99 21.58
CA THR A 247 -20.21 -6.53 22.90
C THR A 247 -21.53 -5.89 23.37
N PRO A 248 -22.53 -6.68 23.82
CA PRO A 248 -23.78 -6.15 24.36
C PRO A 248 -23.59 -5.60 25.79
N GLU A 249 -24.47 -4.69 26.22
CA GLU A 249 -24.50 -4.18 27.60
C GLU A 249 -25.25 -5.15 28.52
N ALA A 250 -24.71 -5.43 29.71
CA ALA A 250 -25.42 -6.20 30.73
C ALA A 250 -26.48 -5.32 31.41
N LYS A 251 -27.75 -5.46 31.01
CA LYS A 251 -28.86 -4.66 31.55
C LYS A 251 -29.59 -5.40 32.66
N SER A 252 -29.80 -6.70 32.52
CA SER A 252 -30.49 -7.53 33.51
C SER A 252 -29.52 -8.07 34.57
N ILE A 253 -30.04 -8.36 35.77
CA ILE A 253 -29.26 -9.01 36.85
C ILE A 253 -28.72 -10.36 36.37
N THR A 254 -29.54 -11.11 35.63
CA THR A 254 -29.15 -12.37 34.98
C THR A 254 -27.94 -12.22 34.06
N GLU A 255 -27.88 -11.18 33.21
CA GLU A 255 -26.72 -10.90 32.34
C GLU A 255 -25.47 -10.51 33.14
N LYS A 256 -25.64 -9.74 34.22
CA LYS A 256 -24.54 -9.36 35.11
C LYS A 256 -23.93 -10.59 35.79
N MET A 257 -24.75 -11.54 36.22
CA MET A 257 -24.30 -12.80 36.80
C MET A 257 -23.60 -13.70 35.77
N GLN A 258 -24.13 -13.79 34.54
CA GLN A 258 -23.49 -14.50 33.43
C GLN A 258 -22.11 -13.92 33.06
N MET A 259 -21.94 -12.60 33.19
CA MET A 259 -20.66 -11.92 32.98
C MET A 259 -19.63 -12.29 34.05
N GLN A 260 -20.07 -12.49 35.30
CA GLN A 260 -19.21 -12.87 36.43
C GLN A 260 -18.95 -14.38 36.48
N GLY A 261 -19.80 -15.19 35.84
CA GLY A 261 -19.72 -16.65 35.83
C GLY A 261 -20.43 -17.28 37.04
N GLU A 262 -21.32 -16.54 37.70
CA GLU A 262 -22.11 -17.01 38.83
C GLU A 262 -23.39 -17.71 38.34
N PRO A 263 -23.82 -18.82 38.97
CA PRO A 263 -25.06 -19.49 38.60
C PRO A 263 -26.27 -18.60 38.94
N VAL A 264 -27.24 -18.53 38.02
CA VAL A 264 -28.46 -17.71 38.14
C VAL A 264 -29.44 -18.38 39.11
N THR A 265 -29.19 -18.23 40.41
CA THR A 265 -30.05 -18.68 41.51
C THR A 265 -30.66 -17.50 42.24
N ILE A 266 -31.80 -17.69 42.89
CA ILE A 266 -32.51 -16.61 43.62
C ILE A 266 -31.65 -16.04 44.75
N SER A 267 -30.86 -16.88 45.42
CA SER A 267 -29.91 -16.46 46.46
C SER A 267 -28.87 -15.46 45.93
N ASN A 268 -28.30 -15.71 44.74
CA ASN A 268 -27.31 -14.82 44.13
C ASN A 268 -27.94 -13.55 43.52
N ILE A 269 -29.20 -13.64 43.07
CA ILE A 269 -29.98 -12.48 42.59
C ILE A 269 -30.27 -11.54 43.78
N GLU A 270 -30.73 -12.07 44.92
CA GLU A 270 -30.98 -11.27 46.12
C GLU A 270 -29.69 -10.64 46.68
N GLU A 271 -28.58 -11.37 46.70
CA GLU A 271 -27.29 -10.85 47.15
C GLU A 271 -26.79 -9.70 46.26
N ASN A 272 -26.92 -9.83 44.93
CA ASN A 272 -26.59 -8.75 44.00
C ASN A 272 -27.53 -7.55 44.12
N VAL A 273 -28.82 -7.76 44.36
CA VAL A 273 -29.82 -6.71 44.60
C VAL A 273 -29.55 -5.96 45.90
N LYS A 274 -29.20 -6.68 46.98
CA LYS A 274 -28.76 -6.09 48.26
C LYS A 274 -27.47 -5.28 48.10
N LYS A 275 -26.51 -5.75 47.29
CA LYS A 275 -25.30 -5.01 46.94
C LYS A 275 -25.59 -3.76 46.10
N SER A 276 -26.54 -3.80 45.16
CA SER A 276 -26.84 -2.67 44.28
C SER A 276 -27.69 -1.57 44.93
N LEU A 277 -28.54 -1.90 45.92
CA LEU A 277 -29.44 -0.94 46.56
C LEU A 277 -28.82 -0.09 47.68
N ASN A 278 -27.54 -0.31 48.02
CA ASN A 278 -26.73 0.50 48.95
C ASN A 278 -27.51 1.01 50.19
N VAL A 279 -28.30 0.12 50.81
CA VAL A 279 -29.15 0.43 51.96
C VAL A 279 -28.24 0.83 53.12
N LYS A 280 -28.33 2.10 53.55
CA LYS A 280 -27.55 2.61 54.69
C LYS A 280 -28.09 2.02 55.99
N GLU A 281 -27.25 1.28 56.70
CA GLU A 281 -27.52 0.84 58.06
C GLU A 281 -27.46 2.03 59.05
N GLY A 282 -28.48 2.12 59.92
CA GLY A 282 -28.46 2.94 61.12
C GLY A 282 -27.50 2.38 62.17
N GLU A 283 -27.16 3.24 63.14
CA GLU A 283 -26.11 3.09 64.17
C GLU A 283 -25.72 1.64 64.55
N GLU A 284 -24.47 1.28 64.23
CA GLU A 284 -23.88 -0.05 64.40
C GLU A 284 -23.91 -0.54 65.86
N ASN A 285 -24.55 -1.70 66.10
CA ASN A 285 -24.44 -2.45 67.36
C ASN A 285 -23.03 -3.07 67.53
N VAL A 286 -22.61 -3.33 68.77
CA VAL A 286 -21.26 -3.85 69.11
C VAL A 286 -20.93 -5.19 68.41
N PHE A 287 -21.96 -6.00 68.11
CA PHE A 287 -21.84 -7.23 67.33
C PHE A 287 -21.49 -6.96 65.85
N VAL A 288 -22.04 -5.90 65.24
CA VAL A 288 -21.75 -5.46 63.87
C VAL A 288 -20.31 -4.93 63.75
N LYS A 289 -19.78 -4.30 64.81
CA LYS A 289 -18.35 -3.92 64.90
C LYS A 289 -17.40 -5.13 64.85
N ILE A 290 -17.82 -6.27 65.38
CA ILE A 290 -17.03 -7.52 65.39
C ILE A 290 -17.24 -8.30 64.09
N LEU A 291 -18.47 -8.36 63.56
CA LEU A 291 -18.80 -9.01 62.29
C LEU A 291 -18.17 -8.30 61.07
N LEU A 292 -18.11 -6.97 61.08
CA LEU A 292 -17.47 -6.16 60.03
C LEU A 292 -15.94 -6.04 60.20
N PHE A 293 -15.36 -6.63 61.25
CA PHE A 293 -13.91 -6.66 61.46
C PHE A 293 -13.13 -7.30 60.28
N PRO A 294 -13.52 -8.47 59.73
CA PRO A 294 -12.91 -9.01 58.51
C PRO A 294 -13.11 -8.09 57.28
N PHE A 295 -14.24 -7.40 57.15
CA PHE A 295 -14.49 -6.45 56.05
C PHE A 295 -13.70 -5.13 56.21
N ARG A 296 -13.45 -4.69 57.45
CA ARG A 296 -12.51 -3.60 57.74
C ARG A 296 -11.06 -4.02 57.50
N LEU A 297 -10.71 -5.29 57.72
CA LEU A 297 -9.42 -5.84 57.31
C LEU A 297 -9.24 -5.74 55.80
N ILE A 298 -10.29 -6.03 55.02
CA ILE A 298 -10.31 -5.84 53.57
C ILE A 298 -10.20 -4.37 53.19
N ALA A 299 -10.92 -3.46 53.86
CA ALA A 299 -10.80 -2.01 53.61
C ALA A 299 -9.41 -1.46 54.00
N ILE A 300 -8.78 -1.99 55.05
CA ILE A 300 -7.40 -1.70 55.44
C ILE A 300 -6.44 -2.28 54.39
N ILE A 301 -6.72 -3.47 53.84
CA ILE A 301 -5.94 -4.06 52.74
C ILE A 301 -6.07 -3.20 51.48
N PHE A 302 -7.26 -2.76 51.07
CA PHE A 302 -7.45 -1.89 49.90
C PHE A 302 -6.90 -0.48 50.12
N LYS A 303 -7.00 0.06 51.34
CA LYS A 303 -6.40 1.35 51.69
C LYS A 303 -4.87 1.25 51.76
N ALA A 304 -4.33 0.17 52.33
CA ALA A 304 -2.90 -0.13 52.30
C ALA A 304 -2.41 -0.40 50.88
N LEU A 305 -3.19 -1.12 50.07
CA LEU A 305 -2.91 -1.39 48.66
C LEU A 305 -2.94 -0.09 47.84
N GLY A 306 -3.87 0.82 48.09
CA GLY A 306 -3.92 2.15 47.47
C GLY A 306 -2.83 3.10 47.97
N GLU A 307 -2.44 3.00 49.24
CA GLU A 307 -1.29 3.71 49.82
C GLU A 307 0.05 3.15 49.29
N ILE A 308 0.10 1.89 48.85
CA ILE A 308 1.27 1.23 48.22
C ILE A 308 1.31 1.44 46.70
N LEU A 309 0.21 1.22 45.97
CA LEU A 309 0.10 1.35 44.51
C LEU A 309 -0.13 2.79 44.05
N GLY A 310 -0.77 3.64 44.83
CA GLY A 310 -0.98 5.06 44.48
C GLY A 310 0.34 5.79 44.20
N PRO A 311 1.36 5.68 45.06
CA PRO A 311 2.71 6.16 44.78
C PRO A 311 3.32 5.52 43.53
N LEU A 312 3.11 4.22 43.30
CA LEU A 312 3.66 3.47 42.17
C LEU A 312 3.02 3.89 40.83
N LEU A 313 1.73 4.20 40.81
CA LEU A 313 0.99 4.67 39.63
C LEU A 313 1.30 6.14 39.33
N LYS A 314 1.37 6.99 40.37
CA LYS A 314 1.88 8.36 40.23
C LYS A 314 3.33 8.37 39.74
N PHE A 315 4.16 7.47 40.24
CA PHE A 315 5.53 7.27 39.76
C PHE A 315 5.55 6.85 38.30
N SER A 316 4.68 5.92 37.88
CA SER A 316 4.62 5.44 36.49
C SER A 316 4.19 6.54 35.52
N ILE A 317 3.19 7.35 35.87
CA ILE A 317 2.75 8.50 35.07
C ILE A 317 3.84 9.58 35.00
N GLU A 318 4.52 9.84 36.14
CA GLU A 318 5.63 10.78 36.21
C GLU A 318 6.81 10.30 35.34
N ALA A 319 7.14 9.02 35.41
CA ALA A 319 8.18 8.37 34.63
C ALA A 319 7.87 8.40 33.13
N LEU A 320 6.63 8.10 32.73
CA LEU A 320 6.19 8.20 31.34
C LEU A 320 6.28 9.64 30.82
N ARG A 321 5.84 10.63 31.60
CA ARG A 321 5.96 12.04 31.22
C ARG A 321 7.42 12.44 31.02
N ILE A 322 8.31 12.04 31.94
CA ILE A 322 9.74 12.29 31.82
C ILE A 322 10.30 11.61 30.56
N ALA A 323 9.93 10.35 30.31
CA ALA A 323 10.37 9.62 29.12
C ALA A 323 9.94 10.31 27.82
N VAL A 324 8.68 10.72 27.71
CA VAL A 324 8.16 11.48 26.56
C VAL A 324 8.90 12.81 26.41
N GLY A 325 9.12 13.53 27.51
CA GLY A 325 9.85 14.78 27.50
C GLY A 325 11.31 14.60 27.05
N VAL A 326 12.00 13.58 27.53
CA VAL A 326 13.38 13.23 27.14
C VAL A 326 13.44 12.86 25.65
N PHE A 327 12.47 12.08 25.17
CA PHE A 327 12.35 11.75 23.76
C PHE A 327 12.19 13.00 22.88
N LEU A 328 11.29 13.92 23.25
CA LEU A 328 11.09 15.17 22.50
C LEU A 328 12.34 16.07 22.51
N VAL A 329 13.05 16.15 23.64
CA VAL A 329 14.33 16.88 23.71
C VAL A 329 15.36 16.25 22.79
N PHE A 330 15.50 14.92 22.83
CA PHE A 330 16.43 14.19 21.98
C PHE A 330 16.09 14.37 20.50
N LEU A 331 14.81 14.20 20.13
CA LEU A 331 14.33 14.39 18.76
C LEU A 331 14.58 15.81 18.25
N GLY A 332 14.21 16.82 19.04
CA GLY A 332 14.46 18.22 18.69
C GLY A 332 15.95 18.49 18.49
N PHE A 333 16.80 17.97 19.38
CA PHE A 333 18.25 18.13 19.28
C PHE A 333 18.86 17.45 18.05
N VAL A 334 18.44 16.21 17.74
CA VAL A 334 18.88 15.48 16.54
C VAL A 334 18.46 16.23 15.28
N LEU A 335 17.21 16.69 15.20
CA LEU A 335 16.73 17.48 14.06
C LEU A 335 17.54 18.78 13.88
N MET A 336 17.84 19.50 14.97
CA MET A 336 18.68 20.70 14.91
C MET A 336 20.07 20.38 14.35
N ILE A 337 20.72 19.30 14.82
CA ILE A 337 22.01 18.86 14.30
C ILE A 337 21.91 18.54 12.81
N CYS A 338 20.91 17.75 12.39
CA CYS A 338 20.71 17.40 11.00
C CYS A 338 20.55 18.65 10.12
N PHE A 339 19.71 19.61 10.50
CA PHE A 339 19.53 20.84 9.72
C PHE A 339 20.77 21.75 9.71
N THR A 340 21.55 21.78 10.79
CA THR A 340 22.85 22.50 10.79
C THR A 340 23.87 21.82 9.89
N ILE A 341 23.92 20.48 9.88
CA ILE A 341 24.78 19.71 8.97
C ILE A 341 24.34 19.94 7.51
N SER A 342 23.04 19.84 7.22
CA SER A 342 22.51 20.12 5.88
C SER A 342 22.84 21.55 5.41
N LEU A 343 22.77 22.54 6.30
CA LEU A 343 23.18 23.91 5.98
C LEU A 343 24.68 24.00 5.67
N ALA A 344 25.54 23.30 6.43
CA ALA A 344 26.97 23.28 6.16
C ALA A 344 27.27 22.68 4.77
N VAL A 345 26.61 21.57 4.42
CA VAL A 345 26.69 20.96 3.08
C VAL A 345 26.24 21.92 2.00
N LEU A 346 25.07 22.55 2.16
CA LEU A 346 24.54 23.53 1.20
C LEU A 346 25.45 24.74 0.97
N LEU A 347 26.25 25.11 1.98
CA LEU A 347 27.21 26.22 1.89
C LEU A 347 28.61 25.75 1.43
N GLY A 348 28.78 24.48 1.06
CA GLY A 348 30.07 23.90 0.68
C GLY A 348 31.06 23.81 1.85
N VAL A 349 30.60 23.94 3.10
CA VAL A 349 31.43 23.87 4.30
C VAL A 349 31.64 22.40 4.67
N GLY A 350 32.62 21.77 4.01
CA GLY A 350 33.15 20.47 4.42
C GLY A 350 33.35 19.48 3.26
N GLY A 351 34.46 19.61 2.51
CA GLY A 351 34.86 18.61 1.51
C GLY A 351 35.11 17.19 2.06
N ALA A 352 35.08 16.99 3.39
CA ALA A 352 35.10 15.67 4.01
C ALA A 352 33.72 14.97 4.05
N MET A 353 32.64 15.69 3.74
CA MET A 353 31.27 15.17 3.74
C MET A 353 30.84 14.55 2.40
N ASP A 354 31.48 14.92 1.30
CA ASP A 354 31.30 14.30 -0.02
C ASP A 354 31.49 12.78 0.02
N ALA A 355 32.48 12.33 0.80
CA ALA A 355 32.80 10.91 0.94
C ALA A 355 31.72 10.05 1.63
N TRP A 356 30.68 10.67 2.23
CA TRP A 356 29.63 9.95 2.97
C TRP A 356 28.24 10.11 2.34
N VAL A 357 28.05 11.08 1.44
CA VAL A 357 26.75 11.39 0.82
C VAL A 357 26.93 11.49 -0.69
N HIS A 358 26.92 10.35 -1.36
CA HIS A 358 26.96 10.29 -2.82
C HIS A 358 25.54 10.44 -3.38
N PHE A 359 25.32 11.45 -4.23
CA PHE A 359 24.07 11.65 -4.96
C PHE A 359 24.01 10.88 -6.30
N GLY A 360 24.94 9.93 -6.51
CA GLY A 360 25.13 9.28 -7.80
C GLY A 360 25.61 10.29 -8.84
N ASP A 361 25.22 10.08 -10.11
CA ASP A 361 25.58 10.93 -11.25
C ASP A 361 24.85 12.30 -11.25
N PHE A 362 24.21 12.68 -10.13
CA PHE A 362 23.45 13.91 -10.03
C PHE A 362 24.31 15.07 -9.49
N PRO A 363 24.42 16.20 -10.20
CA PRO A 363 25.29 17.34 -9.86
C PRO A 363 24.64 18.18 -8.76
N ALA A 364 24.61 17.62 -7.55
CA ALA A 364 23.92 18.18 -6.40
C ALA A 364 24.57 19.51 -5.96
N GLN A 365 25.89 19.61 -6.04
CA GLN A 365 26.63 20.81 -5.63
C GLN A 365 26.31 21.99 -6.56
N GLU A 366 26.24 21.76 -7.86
CA GLU A 366 25.92 22.73 -8.91
C GLU A 366 24.45 23.13 -8.86
N LEU A 367 23.56 22.19 -8.50
CA LEU A 367 22.16 22.52 -8.21
C LEU A 367 22.07 23.41 -6.97
N PHE A 368 22.75 23.07 -5.87
CA PHE A 368 22.66 23.81 -4.61
C PHE A 368 23.34 25.18 -4.71
N SER A 369 24.42 25.32 -5.49
CA SER A 369 25.03 26.62 -5.78
C SER A 369 24.08 27.55 -6.53
N SER A 370 23.10 27.00 -7.25
CA SER A 370 22.06 27.78 -7.93
C SER A 370 20.99 28.37 -6.99
N LEU A 371 20.94 27.94 -5.73
CA LEU A 371 20.00 28.45 -4.73
C LEU A 371 20.44 29.83 -4.24
N SER A 372 19.51 30.79 -4.18
CA SER A 372 19.81 32.10 -3.61
C SER A 372 20.08 31.99 -2.11
N THR A 373 20.96 32.84 -1.58
CA THR A 373 21.25 32.89 -0.13
C THR A 373 19.99 33.13 0.69
N VAL A 374 19.03 33.89 0.15
CA VAL A 374 17.72 34.11 0.77
C VAL A 374 16.94 32.80 0.89
N ALA A 375 16.89 31.98 -0.17
CA ALA A 375 16.22 30.68 -0.14
C ALA A 375 16.84 29.75 0.90
N ILE A 376 18.17 29.69 0.96
CA ILE A 376 18.91 28.85 1.92
C ILE A 376 18.60 29.27 3.36
N ILE A 377 18.70 30.58 3.67
CA ILE A 377 18.39 31.12 5.00
C ILE A 377 16.93 30.85 5.36
N SER A 378 16.00 31.08 4.43
CA SER A 378 14.57 30.84 4.64
C SER A 378 14.25 29.38 4.89
N CYS A 379 14.88 28.45 4.17
CA CYS A 379 14.74 27.01 4.39
C CYS A 379 15.29 26.60 5.77
N TYR A 380 16.47 27.12 6.15
CA TYR A 380 17.07 26.87 7.45
C TYR A 380 16.21 27.40 8.60
N ILE A 381 15.71 28.64 8.52
CA ILE A 381 14.82 29.20 9.55
C ILE A 381 13.53 28.36 9.68
N THR A 382 12.93 28.02 8.54
CA THR A 382 11.65 27.28 8.49
C THR A 382 11.76 25.89 9.12
N SER A 383 12.93 25.24 9.00
CA SER A 383 13.19 23.90 9.55
C SER A 383 13.74 23.95 10.99
N MET A 384 14.66 24.88 11.29
CA MET A 384 15.30 25.03 12.59
C MET A 384 14.32 25.47 13.68
N VAL A 385 13.43 26.44 13.40
CA VAL A 385 12.53 26.98 14.43
C VAL A 385 11.54 25.92 14.99
N PRO A 386 10.86 25.09 14.18
CA PRO A 386 10.03 24.01 14.69
C PRO A 386 10.82 22.96 15.48
N SER A 387 12.05 22.62 15.07
CA SER A 387 12.89 21.69 15.82
C SER A 387 13.26 22.22 17.22
N LEU A 388 13.58 23.52 17.31
CA LEU A 388 13.78 24.20 18.59
C LEU A 388 12.49 24.22 19.43
N ALA A 389 11.32 24.43 18.79
CA ALA A 389 10.04 24.40 19.49
C ALA A 389 9.74 23.01 20.08
N ILE A 390 10.01 21.92 19.35
CA ILE A 390 9.89 20.53 19.85
C ILE A 390 10.79 20.31 21.07
N LEU A 391 12.04 20.75 20.99
CA LEU A 391 12.99 20.67 22.11
C LEU A 391 12.47 21.42 23.34
N LEU A 392 11.98 22.66 23.16
CA LEU A 392 11.42 23.48 24.23
C LEU A 392 10.17 22.86 24.86
N VAL A 393 9.27 22.29 24.05
CA VAL A 393 8.10 21.54 24.53
C VAL A 393 8.54 20.33 25.35
N GLY A 394 9.56 19.59 24.90
CA GLY A 394 10.17 18.50 25.67
C GLY A 394 10.66 18.96 27.05
N LEU A 395 11.36 20.09 27.12
CA LEU A 395 11.82 20.67 28.40
C LEU A 395 10.67 21.10 29.32
N ILE A 396 9.58 21.66 28.76
CA ILE A 396 8.38 22.02 29.52
C ILE A 396 7.71 20.76 30.10
N VAL A 397 7.63 19.69 29.32
CA VAL A 397 7.08 18.39 29.74
C VAL A 397 7.92 17.78 30.87
N ILE A 398 9.25 17.87 30.81
CA ILE A 398 10.14 17.37 31.90
C ILE A 398 9.98 18.22 33.17
N THR A 399 10.13 19.54 33.04
CA THR A 399 10.29 20.45 34.20
C THR A 399 8.97 20.88 34.85
N LYS A 400 7.83 20.68 34.18
CA LYS A 400 6.51 21.23 34.55
C LYS A 400 6.49 22.75 34.75
N LYS A 401 7.49 23.45 34.23
CA LYS A 401 7.61 24.91 34.31
C LYS A 401 7.57 25.48 32.91
N LYS A 402 7.05 26.71 32.79
CA LYS A 402 7.22 27.48 31.56
C LYS A 402 8.71 27.80 31.41
N VAL A 403 9.35 27.21 30.41
CA VAL A 403 10.76 27.45 30.08
C VAL A 403 10.92 28.70 29.22
N THR A 404 9.87 29.08 28.48
CA THR A 404 9.86 30.25 27.59
C THR A 404 8.76 31.24 27.96
N SER A 405 9.01 32.53 27.70
CA SER A 405 8.00 33.57 27.81
C SER A 405 7.14 33.62 26.54
N ALA A 406 5.90 34.13 26.67
CA ALA A 406 5.02 34.30 25.51
C ALA A 406 5.67 35.19 24.44
N PHE A 407 6.42 36.21 24.85
CA PHE A 407 7.17 37.09 23.93
C PHE A 407 8.18 36.31 23.08
N VAL A 408 8.97 35.41 23.68
CA VAL A 408 9.92 34.56 22.95
C VAL A 408 9.19 33.60 22.00
N ALA A 409 8.10 32.98 22.45
CA ALA A 409 7.31 32.07 21.61
C ALA A 409 6.72 32.78 20.38
N TRP A 410 6.13 33.96 20.56
CA TRP A 410 5.63 34.78 19.45
C TRP A 410 6.76 35.30 18.55
N GLY A 411 7.93 35.60 19.11
CA GLY A 411 9.12 35.95 18.34
C GLY A 411 9.60 34.79 17.44
N LEU A 412 9.68 33.57 17.97
CA LEU A 412 10.01 32.37 17.19
C LEU A 412 8.95 32.10 16.11
N PHE A 413 7.67 32.22 16.44
CA PHE A 413 6.59 32.08 15.45
C PHE A 413 6.69 33.12 14.33
N GLY A 414 6.97 34.39 14.66
CA GLY A 414 7.21 35.44 13.68
C GLY A 414 8.43 35.15 12.80
N LEU A 415 9.53 34.66 13.39
CA LEU A 415 10.73 34.27 12.66
C LEU A 415 10.46 33.10 11.70
N TRP A 416 9.73 32.09 12.13
CA TRP A 416 9.31 30.98 11.28
C TRP A 416 8.44 31.47 10.11
N LEU A 417 7.50 32.39 10.38
CA LEU A 417 6.65 32.98 9.35
C LEU A 417 7.47 33.80 8.33
N LEU A 418 8.51 34.52 8.77
CA LEU A 418 9.45 35.19 7.87
C LEU A 418 10.21 34.19 6.98
N GLY A 419 10.61 33.04 7.53
CA GLY A 419 11.18 31.93 6.76
C GLY A 419 10.23 31.45 5.67
N MET A 420 8.97 31.20 6.04
CA MET A 420 7.92 30.78 5.10
C MET A 420 7.65 31.82 4.00
N ILE A 421 7.60 33.11 4.33
CA ILE A 421 7.46 34.19 3.32
C ILE A 421 8.66 34.19 2.37
N GLY A 422 9.88 34.08 2.89
CA GLY A 422 11.08 34.06 2.05
C GLY A 422 11.12 32.85 1.11
N LEU A 423 10.65 31.69 1.55
CA LEU A 423 10.44 30.53 0.68
C LEU A 423 9.36 30.80 -0.38
N ALA A 424 8.21 31.37 0.01
CA ALA A 424 7.13 31.69 -0.92
C ALA A 424 7.56 32.68 -2.03
N VAL A 425 8.54 33.55 -1.76
CA VAL A 425 9.13 34.45 -2.76
C VAL A 425 10.21 33.76 -3.59
N SER A 426 11.09 32.99 -2.95
CA SER A 426 12.28 32.42 -3.61
C SER A 426 11.95 31.23 -4.50
N VAL A 427 11.05 30.35 -4.06
CA VAL A 427 10.72 29.10 -4.78
C VAL A 427 10.17 29.39 -6.19
N PRO A 428 9.19 30.29 -6.41
CA PRO A 428 8.73 30.62 -7.76
C PRO A 428 9.84 31.19 -8.65
N SER A 429 10.75 31.99 -8.08
CA SER A 429 11.88 32.55 -8.84
C SER A 429 12.88 31.48 -9.28
N ILE A 430 13.13 30.48 -8.43
CA ILE A 430 13.96 29.32 -8.77
C ILE A 430 13.29 28.51 -9.87
N ILE A 431 12.01 28.15 -9.69
CA ILE A 431 11.24 27.39 -10.70
C ILE A 431 11.26 28.07 -12.06
N ARG A 432 11.12 29.41 -12.09
CA ARG A 432 11.18 30.17 -13.34
C ARG A 432 12.52 30.03 -14.06
N ASN A 433 13.64 29.82 -13.37
CA ASN A 433 14.93 29.62 -14.02
C ASN A 433 15.02 28.29 -14.78
N TYR A 434 14.05 27.39 -14.60
CA TYR A 434 13.96 26.10 -15.28
C TYR A 434 12.75 26.02 -16.23
N SER A 435 12.03 27.13 -16.45
CA SER A 435 10.71 27.07 -17.10
C SER A 435 10.74 26.93 -18.63
N VAL A 436 11.79 27.41 -19.29
CA VAL A 436 11.90 27.43 -20.75
C VAL A 436 13.16 26.71 -21.17
N GLU A 437 13.06 25.91 -22.23
CA GLU A 437 14.21 25.27 -22.85
C GLU A 437 14.69 26.05 -24.08
N GLY A 438 15.99 26.01 -24.29
CA GLY A 438 16.66 26.63 -25.42
C GLY A 438 17.85 25.80 -25.85
N THR A 439 18.02 25.78 -27.17
CA THR A 439 19.02 24.98 -27.86
C THR A 439 20.05 25.91 -28.51
N TYR A 440 21.32 25.65 -28.22
CA TYR A 440 22.46 26.27 -28.89
C TYR A 440 23.15 25.22 -29.76
N GLN A 441 23.46 25.58 -31.01
CA GLN A 441 24.06 24.65 -31.96
C GLN A 441 25.44 25.19 -32.37
N GLU A 442 26.42 24.29 -32.42
CA GLU A 442 27.77 24.57 -32.87
C GLU A 442 28.20 23.52 -33.90
N GLU A 443 28.82 23.97 -35.00
CA GLU A 443 29.44 23.09 -35.98
C GLU A 443 30.97 23.21 -35.92
N ARG A 444 31.65 22.07 -35.81
CA ARG A 444 33.12 21.98 -35.89
C ARG A 444 33.51 21.11 -37.08
N ARG A 445 34.49 21.57 -37.84
CA ARG A 445 35.01 20.86 -39.02
C ARG A 445 36.45 20.46 -38.79
N PHE A 446 36.76 19.19 -39.02
CA PHE A 446 38.11 18.64 -38.86
C PHE A 446 38.66 18.14 -40.19
N ALA A 447 39.97 18.31 -40.37
CA ALA A 447 40.66 17.87 -41.59
C ALA A 447 40.75 16.34 -41.63
N LEU A 448 40.66 15.79 -42.85
CA LEU A 448 40.92 14.38 -43.09
C LEU A 448 42.41 14.09 -43.10
N ASN A 449 42.77 12.98 -42.47
CA ASN A 449 44.12 12.44 -42.54
C ASN A 449 44.15 11.11 -43.31
N GLU A 450 45.36 10.60 -43.57
CA GLU A 450 45.59 9.43 -44.42
C GLU A 450 45.43 8.08 -43.69
N GLY A 451 45.54 8.03 -42.36
CA GLY A 451 45.40 6.80 -41.59
C GLY A 451 43.96 6.41 -41.26
N ILE A 452 43.82 5.27 -40.58
CA ILE A 452 42.53 4.78 -40.07
C ILE A 452 42.24 5.58 -38.80
N THR A 453 41.14 6.32 -38.78
CA THR A 453 40.72 7.11 -37.62
C THR A 453 40.17 6.20 -36.53
N GLU A 454 40.71 6.30 -35.32
CA GLU A 454 40.16 5.64 -34.13
C GLU A 454 39.36 6.65 -33.28
N LEU A 455 38.10 6.33 -33.02
CA LEU A 455 37.24 7.08 -32.12
C LEU A 455 37.41 6.50 -30.72
N LYS A 456 37.83 7.33 -29.77
CA LYS A 456 38.23 6.94 -28.41
C LYS A 456 37.38 7.63 -27.36
N PHE A 457 37.13 6.92 -26.28
CA PHE A 457 36.45 7.47 -25.11
C PHE A 457 37.48 8.07 -24.15
N ASN A 458 37.27 9.31 -23.75
CA ASN A 458 38.09 9.99 -22.75
C ASN A 458 37.30 10.08 -21.43
N GLU A 459 37.62 9.21 -20.48
CA GLU A 459 36.97 9.17 -19.17
C GLU A 459 37.44 10.35 -18.30
N LEU A 460 36.52 11.24 -17.96
CA LEU A 460 36.71 12.31 -16.97
C LEU A 460 36.38 11.80 -15.56
N ASP A 461 36.81 12.53 -14.52
CA ASP A 461 36.67 12.13 -13.11
C ASP A 461 35.19 12.04 -12.68
N TRP A 462 34.91 11.26 -11.62
CA TRP A 462 33.58 10.81 -11.20
C TRP A 462 32.63 11.91 -10.68
N ASP A 463 33.05 13.18 -10.72
CA ASP A 463 32.34 14.31 -10.13
C ASP A 463 31.50 15.10 -11.15
N SER A 464 31.47 14.72 -12.43
CA SER A 464 30.74 15.44 -13.48
C SER A 464 29.45 14.75 -13.96
N TYR A 465 28.55 15.55 -14.52
CA TYR A 465 27.21 15.13 -14.92
C TYR A 465 27.24 14.40 -16.28
N ASN A 466 26.70 13.18 -16.31
CA ASN A 466 26.65 12.34 -17.49
C ASN A 466 25.38 12.64 -18.33
N SER A 467 25.50 13.57 -19.27
CA SER A 467 24.44 13.97 -20.22
C SER A 467 25.01 14.23 -21.62
N VAL A 468 25.82 13.27 -22.11
CA VAL A 468 26.37 13.32 -23.46
C VAL A 468 25.83 12.13 -24.25
N ASP A 469 25.10 12.44 -25.32
CA ASP A 469 24.64 11.45 -26.28
C ASP A 469 25.41 11.63 -27.60
N LEU A 470 26.29 10.68 -27.90
CA LEU A 470 27.07 10.66 -29.14
C LEU A 470 26.37 9.81 -30.20
N LYS A 471 26.14 10.37 -31.37
CA LYS A 471 25.68 9.69 -32.58
C LYS A 471 26.78 9.75 -33.63
N ILE A 472 27.04 8.65 -34.33
CA ILE A 472 27.97 8.64 -35.45
C ILE A 472 27.18 8.37 -36.73
N ARG A 473 27.38 9.19 -37.76
CA ARG A 473 26.67 9.08 -39.03
C ARG A 473 27.61 9.17 -40.22
N GLY A 474 27.17 8.66 -41.36
CA GLY A 474 27.84 8.88 -42.65
C GLY A 474 27.42 10.20 -43.30
N HIS A 475 28.29 10.82 -44.09
CA HIS A 475 27.91 11.96 -44.94
C HIS A 475 28.64 12.00 -46.30
N GLU A 476 28.06 12.71 -47.26
CA GLU A 476 28.54 12.77 -48.65
C GLU A 476 29.83 13.57 -48.84
N ASP A 477 30.13 14.55 -47.97
CA ASP A 477 31.28 15.43 -48.17
C ASP A 477 32.60 14.72 -47.81
N SER A 478 33.20 14.13 -48.85
CA SER A 478 34.47 13.41 -48.82
C SER A 478 35.71 14.19 -48.34
N ALA A 479 35.59 15.48 -47.98
CA ALA A 479 36.73 16.33 -47.64
C ALA A 479 36.95 16.59 -46.14
N VAL A 480 35.96 16.37 -45.27
CA VAL A 480 36.05 16.74 -43.83
C VAL A 480 35.31 15.77 -42.91
N TYR A 481 35.77 15.64 -41.66
CA TYR A 481 34.88 15.20 -40.58
C TYR A 481 34.06 16.40 -40.09
N LEU A 482 32.77 16.21 -39.86
CA LEU A 482 31.87 17.24 -39.32
C LEU A 482 31.37 16.79 -37.95
N LEU A 483 31.46 17.66 -36.97
CA LEU A 483 30.88 17.47 -35.65
C LEU A 483 29.81 18.54 -35.45
N GLU A 484 28.56 18.11 -35.34
CA GLU A 484 27.44 18.95 -34.94
C GLU A 484 27.21 18.74 -33.44
N LEU A 485 27.18 19.81 -32.68
CA LEU A 485 26.88 19.80 -31.25
C LEU A 485 25.58 20.56 -31.02
N GLU A 486 24.60 19.91 -30.41
CA GLU A 486 23.36 20.51 -29.95
C GLU A 486 23.37 20.54 -28.42
N PHE A 487 23.45 21.75 -27.85
CA PHE A 487 23.44 22.00 -26.41
C PHE A 487 22.03 22.44 -26.00
N ASP A 488 21.34 21.57 -25.29
CA ASP A 488 20.05 21.90 -24.69
C ASP A 488 20.23 22.36 -23.25
N ALA A 489 19.51 23.41 -22.85
CA ALA A 489 19.55 23.94 -21.50
C ALA A 489 18.23 24.61 -21.11
N ARG A 490 17.99 24.76 -19.81
CA ARG A 490 16.84 25.49 -19.27
C ARG A 490 17.19 26.93 -18.87
N GLY A 491 16.18 27.79 -18.85
CA GLY A 491 16.30 29.20 -18.48
C GLY A 491 14.94 29.87 -18.22
N TYR A 492 14.98 31.11 -17.75
CA TYR A 492 13.74 31.92 -17.58
C TYR A 492 13.24 32.55 -18.89
N SER A 493 14.05 32.52 -19.95
CA SER A 493 13.71 32.93 -21.30
C SER A 493 14.48 32.06 -22.30
N ARG A 494 14.04 32.01 -23.55
CA ARG A 494 14.75 31.23 -24.59
C ARG A 494 16.17 31.75 -24.81
N THR A 495 16.37 33.07 -24.77
CA THR A 495 17.71 33.67 -24.88
C THR A 495 18.60 33.26 -23.73
N ASN A 496 18.11 33.34 -22.49
CA ASN A 496 18.90 32.93 -21.33
C ASN A 496 19.16 31.42 -21.32
N ALA A 497 18.21 30.61 -21.77
CA ALA A 497 18.41 29.17 -21.91
C ALA A 497 19.53 28.85 -22.91
N LYS A 498 19.56 29.52 -24.07
CA LYS A 498 20.66 29.40 -25.04
C LYS A 498 22.01 29.84 -24.45
N GLU A 499 22.05 30.97 -23.74
CA GLU A 499 23.26 31.44 -23.05
C GLU A 499 23.76 30.40 -22.02
N ASN A 500 22.85 29.73 -21.31
CA ASN A 500 23.20 28.68 -20.35
C ASN A 500 23.73 27.40 -21.04
N GLY A 501 23.28 27.11 -22.27
CA GLY A 501 23.80 25.99 -23.08
C GLY A 501 25.15 26.31 -23.70
N GLU A 502 25.32 27.53 -24.22
CA GLU A 502 26.61 28.05 -24.74
C GLU A 502 27.70 28.11 -23.65
N ALA A 503 27.30 28.30 -22.40
CA ALA A 503 28.23 28.39 -21.26
C ALA A 503 28.79 27.03 -20.78
N VAL A 504 28.33 25.91 -21.35
CA VAL A 504 28.81 24.56 -21.02
C VAL A 504 29.83 24.11 -22.06
N ASP A 505 30.91 23.49 -21.60
CA ASP A 505 31.97 23.00 -22.47
C ASP A 505 31.87 21.47 -22.65
N TYR A 506 31.82 21.05 -23.92
CA TYR A 506 32.05 19.67 -24.35
C TYR A 506 33.23 19.62 -25.33
N VAL A 507 34.29 18.91 -24.94
CA VAL A 507 35.55 18.90 -25.68
C VAL A 507 35.67 17.60 -26.49
N VAL A 508 35.99 17.77 -27.77
CA VAL A 508 36.38 16.67 -28.66
C VAL A 508 37.76 17.02 -29.20
N THR A 509 38.76 16.20 -28.86
CA THR A 509 40.17 16.47 -29.19
C THR A 509 40.63 15.56 -30.33
N GLN A 510 41.20 16.16 -31.38
CA GLN A 510 41.84 15.42 -32.47
C GLN A 510 43.35 15.33 -32.22
N GLU A 511 43.89 14.13 -32.01
CA GLU A 511 45.34 13.89 -31.91
C GLU A 511 45.80 13.01 -33.08
N GLY A 512 46.42 13.63 -34.08
CA GLY A 512 46.71 12.91 -35.32
C GLY A 512 45.40 12.48 -36.00
N ASP A 513 45.24 11.19 -36.22
CA ASP A 513 44.08 10.61 -36.92
C ASP A 513 42.94 10.24 -35.97
N ASP A 514 43.19 10.26 -34.66
CA ASP A 514 42.28 9.78 -33.63
C ASP A 514 41.47 10.93 -33.02
N PHE A 515 40.25 10.62 -32.60
CA PHE A 515 39.35 11.54 -31.91
C PHE A 515 39.06 11.04 -30.51
N TYR A 516 39.20 11.92 -29.52
CA TYR A 516 38.87 11.66 -28.13
C TYR A 516 37.60 12.42 -27.77
N PHE A 517 36.57 11.68 -27.37
CA PHE A 517 35.27 12.20 -26.93
C PHE A 517 35.21 12.13 -25.41
N ASP A 518 35.02 13.27 -24.77
CA ASP A 518 34.88 13.34 -23.31
C ASP A 518 33.66 12.56 -22.83
N SER A 519 33.75 11.97 -21.62
CA SER A 519 32.67 11.19 -21.03
C SER A 519 31.47 12.03 -20.59
N GLU A 520 31.71 13.30 -20.28
CA GLU A 520 30.81 14.18 -19.55
C GLU A 520 30.94 15.62 -20.04
N ILE A 521 29.96 16.43 -19.68
CA ILE A 521 30.03 17.89 -19.86
C ILE A 521 30.70 18.56 -18.66
N THR A 522 31.38 19.68 -18.90
CA THR A 522 31.96 20.50 -17.83
C THR A 522 31.23 21.84 -17.71
N PHE A 523 30.85 22.18 -16.48
CA PHE A 523 30.05 23.39 -16.23
C PHE A 523 30.87 24.66 -16.09
N GLY A 524 32.17 24.60 -15.80
CA GLY A 524 32.97 25.80 -15.49
C GLY A 524 32.31 26.66 -14.40
N ASP A 525 31.97 27.91 -14.74
CA ASP A 525 31.19 28.83 -13.88
C ASP A 525 29.67 28.82 -14.15
N ALA A 526 29.21 28.01 -15.10
CA ALA A 526 27.81 27.94 -15.51
C ALA A 526 26.94 27.23 -14.45
N PRO A 527 25.73 27.75 -14.15
CA PRO A 527 24.84 27.09 -13.21
C PRO A 527 24.20 25.85 -13.83
N PHE A 528 23.90 24.84 -13.02
CA PHE A 528 23.13 23.69 -13.47
C PHE A 528 21.69 24.08 -13.88
N ARG A 529 21.29 23.69 -15.09
CA ARG A 529 20.05 24.02 -15.80
C ARG A 529 19.58 22.84 -16.66
N PHE A 530 19.82 21.61 -16.22
CA PHE A 530 19.55 20.39 -17.00
C PHE A 530 20.16 20.47 -18.40
N GLN A 531 21.46 20.77 -18.46
CA GLN A 531 22.17 20.85 -19.72
C GLN A 531 22.43 19.45 -20.28
N ASP A 532 22.16 19.29 -21.55
CA ASP A 532 22.37 18.05 -22.30
C ASP A 532 23.13 18.38 -23.59
N VAL A 533 23.96 17.45 -24.06
CA VAL A 533 24.73 17.60 -25.27
C VAL A 533 24.49 16.40 -26.17
N GLU A 534 23.80 16.66 -27.29
CA GLU A 534 23.74 15.73 -28.40
C GLU A 534 24.87 16.05 -29.37
N ALA A 535 25.81 15.13 -29.50
CA ALA A 535 26.94 15.22 -30.42
C ALA A 535 26.71 14.30 -31.61
N THR A 536 26.60 14.84 -32.82
CA THR A 536 26.56 14.04 -34.05
C THR A 536 27.88 14.17 -34.81
N PHE A 537 28.64 13.09 -34.85
CA PHE A 537 29.91 13.01 -35.55
C PHE A 537 29.74 12.35 -36.91
N TYR A 538 29.94 13.12 -37.97
CA TYR A 538 29.80 12.69 -39.35
C TYR A 538 31.14 12.28 -39.96
N ILE A 539 31.17 11.06 -40.48
CA ILE A 539 32.30 10.44 -41.16
C ILE A 539 31.99 10.37 -42.65
N PRO A 540 32.90 10.81 -43.54
CA PRO A 540 32.62 10.74 -44.97
C PRO A 540 32.44 9.31 -45.48
N TYR A 541 31.56 9.13 -46.46
CA TYR A 541 31.35 7.82 -47.08
C TYR A 541 32.66 7.22 -47.61
N GLY A 542 32.82 5.92 -47.40
CA GLY A 542 34.01 5.16 -47.79
C GLY A 542 35.24 5.35 -46.89
N LYS A 543 35.20 6.23 -45.88
CA LYS A 543 36.27 6.34 -44.88
C LYS A 543 36.17 5.23 -43.85
N VAL A 544 37.30 4.56 -43.65
CA VAL A 544 37.44 3.47 -42.68
C VAL A 544 37.82 4.03 -41.32
N PHE A 545 37.14 3.59 -40.27
CA PHE A 545 37.37 4.02 -38.90
C PHE A 545 37.22 2.87 -37.90
N ARG A 546 37.67 3.07 -36.67
CA ARG A 546 37.49 2.16 -35.53
C ARG A 546 36.77 2.86 -34.38
N MET A 547 36.08 2.08 -33.56
CA MET A 547 35.41 2.57 -32.37
C MET A 547 35.92 1.82 -31.16
N ASP A 548 36.49 2.54 -30.21
CA ASP A 548 36.85 2.01 -28.90
C ASP A 548 35.61 1.44 -28.19
N TYR A 549 35.79 0.32 -27.48
CA TYR A 549 34.71 -0.37 -26.77
C TYR A 549 34.08 0.49 -25.67
N ASP A 550 34.84 1.40 -25.06
CA ASP A 550 34.34 2.27 -24.00
C ASP A 550 33.43 3.41 -24.49
N LEU A 551 33.44 3.71 -25.81
CA LEU A 551 32.46 4.64 -26.40
C LEU A 551 31.01 4.20 -26.18
N ARG A 552 30.74 2.91 -25.95
CA ARG A 552 29.38 2.40 -25.65
C ARG A 552 28.68 3.14 -24.49
N LYS A 553 29.44 3.79 -23.61
CA LYS A 553 28.90 4.55 -22.47
C LYS A 553 28.09 5.77 -22.93
N ILE A 554 28.54 6.46 -23.97
CA ILE A 554 27.92 7.68 -24.52
C ILE A 554 27.33 7.48 -25.93
N LEU A 555 27.72 6.41 -26.63
CA LEU A 555 27.22 6.14 -27.98
C LEU A 555 25.75 5.73 -27.93
N ARG A 556 24.91 6.45 -28.67
CA ARG A 556 23.48 6.18 -28.90
C ARG A 556 23.24 6.01 -30.38
N ASN A 557 22.22 5.23 -30.72
CA ASN A 557 21.58 5.21 -32.04
C ASN A 557 22.62 5.28 -33.16
N THR A 558 23.54 4.32 -33.17
CA THR A 558 24.61 4.20 -34.17
C THR A 558 24.79 2.74 -34.57
N LEU A 559 25.00 1.83 -33.60
CA LEU A 559 25.28 0.42 -33.90
C LEU A 559 24.02 -0.39 -34.14
N TRP A 560 23.05 -0.28 -33.22
CA TRP A 560 21.86 -1.14 -33.20
C TRP A 560 20.94 -0.88 -34.40
N MET A 561 20.81 0.38 -34.85
CA MET A 561 20.06 0.74 -36.07
C MET A 561 20.59 0.05 -37.35
N HIS A 562 21.81 -0.49 -37.32
CA HIS A 562 22.41 -1.22 -38.44
C HIS A 562 22.67 -2.70 -38.10
N GLY A 563 22.04 -3.24 -37.04
CA GLY A 563 22.14 -4.65 -36.66
C GLY A 563 23.47 -5.05 -36.00
N TYR A 564 24.16 -4.11 -35.36
CA TYR A 564 25.38 -4.34 -34.58
C TYR A 564 25.15 -4.03 -33.10
N ASN A 565 25.98 -4.61 -32.22
CA ASN A 565 25.93 -4.33 -30.78
C ASN A 565 27.28 -3.82 -30.26
N ALA A 566 27.33 -3.36 -29.01
CA ALA A 566 28.55 -2.86 -28.38
C ALA A 566 29.70 -3.89 -28.35
N GLY A 567 29.39 -5.19 -28.36
CA GLY A 567 30.39 -6.26 -28.43
C GLY A 567 31.03 -6.45 -29.81
N ASP A 568 30.44 -5.87 -30.86
CA ASP A 568 31.03 -5.79 -32.19
C ASP A 568 32.06 -4.62 -32.28
N MET A 569 32.15 -3.74 -31.27
CA MET A 569 33.15 -2.64 -31.20
C MET A 569 34.56 -3.15 -30.85
N GLY A 570 35.54 -2.24 -30.79
CA GLY A 570 36.94 -2.52 -30.50
C GLY A 570 37.81 -2.51 -31.77
N ASP A 571 38.59 -3.58 -31.98
CA ASP A 571 39.57 -3.68 -33.08
C ASP A 571 38.96 -3.83 -34.49
N ASN A 572 37.64 -3.76 -34.63
CA ASN A 572 36.98 -3.92 -35.91
C ASN A 572 37.00 -2.61 -36.72
N ASP A 573 37.35 -2.73 -37.99
CA ASP A 573 37.25 -1.68 -39.02
C ASP A 573 35.79 -1.52 -39.50
N TRP A 574 35.32 -0.28 -39.51
CA TRP A 574 33.98 0.14 -39.91
C TRP A 574 34.04 1.11 -41.08
N VAL A 575 32.96 1.18 -41.85
CA VAL A 575 32.79 2.16 -42.93
C VAL A 575 31.32 2.55 -43.05
N PHE A 576 31.04 3.79 -43.38
CA PHE A 576 29.71 4.21 -43.85
C PHE A 576 29.66 4.19 -45.37
N ASP A 577 28.61 3.59 -45.92
CA ASP A 577 28.19 3.70 -47.31
C ASP A 577 26.81 4.37 -47.42
N GLU A 578 26.28 4.49 -48.63
CA GLU A 578 24.95 5.08 -48.87
C GLU A 578 23.82 4.25 -48.20
N ASP A 579 24.07 2.96 -47.94
CA ASP A 579 23.11 2.03 -47.32
C ASP A 579 23.23 1.99 -45.77
N GLY A 580 24.27 2.62 -45.18
CA GLY A 580 24.44 2.78 -43.74
C GLY A 580 25.79 2.33 -43.18
N LEU A 581 25.82 1.97 -41.89
CA LEU A 581 27.04 1.50 -41.24
C LEU A 581 27.33 0.04 -41.61
N ARG A 582 28.56 -0.26 -42.02
CA ARG A 582 29.01 -1.61 -42.33
C ARG A 582 30.32 -1.95 -41.65
N CYS A 583 30.37 -3.12 -41.02
CA CYS A 583 31.60 -3.65 -40.45
C CYS A 583 32.40 -4.43 -41.51
N LEU A 584 33.69 -4.10 -41.68
CA LEU A 584 34.57 -4.72 -42.68
C LEU A 584 35.28 -5.98 -42.17
N THR A 585 35.55 -6.03 -40.88
CA THR A 585 36.41 -7.06 -40.25
C THR A 585 35.68 -7.91 -39.22
N CYS A 586 34.40 -7.62 -38.96
CA CYS A 586 33.57 -8.43 -38.09
C CYS A 586 33.56 -9.88 -38.58
N ASP A 587 34.02 -10.78 -37.72
CA ASP A 587 33.99 -12.21 -38.00
C ASP A 587 32.55 -12.72 -37.81
N ASN A 588 31.81 -12.80 -38.92
CA ASN A 588 30.47 -13.37 -38.97
C ASN A 588 30.40 -14.81 -38.40
N SER A 589 31.53 -15.52 -38.30
CA SER A 589 31.59 -16.85 -37.66
C SER A 589 31.73 -16.81 -36.13
N LYS A 590 32.27 -15.72 -35.55
CA LYS A 590 32.40 -15.51 -34.10
C LYS A 590 31.19 -14.89 -33.41
N ARG A 591 30.21 -14.37 -34.17
CA ARG A 591 28.86 -14.06 -33.66
C ARG A 591 28.18 -15.26 -32.96
N LYS A 592 28.70 -16.49 -33.18
CA LYS A 592 28.29 -17.72 -32.50
C LYS A 592 29.02 -18.07 -31.19
N SER A 593 30.01 -17.31 -30.67
CA SER A 593 30.89 -17.86 -29.60
C SER A 593 31.34 -17.00 -28.42
N LYS A 594 30.74 -15.83 -28.16
CA LYS A 594 30.99 -15.10 -26.88
C LYS A 594 29.74 -14.50 -26.22
N ARG A 595 28.65 -15.26 -26.20
CA ARG A 595 27.87 -15.47 -24.97
C ARG A 595 28.01 -16.95 -24.65
N GLY A 596 27.99 -17.32 -23.37
CA GLY A 596 28.09 -18.74 -22.98
C GLY A 596 27.19 -19.58 -23.87
N ALA A 597 27.69 -20.73 -24.34
CA ALA A 597 27.01 -21.61 -25.27
C ALA A 597 25.61 -21.96 -24.77
N TYR A 598 24.66 -21.10 -25.11
CA TYR A 598 23.25 -21.40 -25.20
C TYR A 598 23.05 -21.77 -26.66
N SER A 599 22.45 -22.93 -26.85
CA SER A 599 21.92 -23.31 -28.15
C SER A 599 20.94 -22.20 -28.53
N SER A 600 21.26 -21.38 -29.53
CA SER A 600 20.24 -20.52 -30.13
C SER A 600 19.42 -21.44 -31.00
N ASP A 601 18.48 -22.14 -30.39
CA ASP A 601 17.55 -22.96 -31.13
C ASP A 601 16.63 -22.03 -31.90
N SER A 602 16.28 -22.45 -33.10
CA SER A 602 15.42 -21.69 -34.00
C SER A 602 14.17 -22.50 -34.26
N GLN A 603 13.01 -21.95 -33.91
CA GLN A 603 11.72 -22.55 -34.18
C GLN A 603 11.04 -21.77 -35.28
N SER A 604 10.61 -22.47 -36.34
CA SER A 604 9.85 -21.90 -37.45
C SER A 604 8.40 -22.33 -37.35
N TYR A 605 7.50 -21.42 -37.64
CA TYR A 605 6.05 -21.61 -37.57
C TYR A 605 5.43 -21.30 -38.93
N GLU A 606 4.49 -22.14 -39.35
CA GLU A 606 3.74 -21.97 -40.58
C GLU A 606 2.42 -21.26 -40.26
N PHE A 607 2.40 -19.93 -40.40
CA PHE A 607 1.21 -19.09 -40.39
C PHE A 607 1.02 -18.47 -41.78
N SER A 608 -0.20 -18.10 -42.15
CA SER A 608 -0.50 -17.47 -43.43
C SER A 608 -1.72 -16.57 -43.34
N ASP A 609 -1.89 -15.67 -44.30
CA ASP A 609 -3.07 -14.80 -44.42
C ASP A 609 -3.30 -13.95 -43.15
N PHE A 610 -2.24 -13.34 -42.61
CA PHE A 610 -2.32 -12.37 -41.52
C PHE A 610 -1.70 -11.04 -41.97
N ASP A 611 -2.26 -9.94 -41.52
CA ASP A 611 -1.82 -8.56 -41.77
C ASP A 611 -1.71 -7.75 -40.47
N GLU A 612 -2.12 -8.32 -39.33
CA GLU A 612 -1.98 -7.73 -38.00
C GLU A 612 -0.97 -8.52 -37.14
N VAL A 613 -0.08 -7.82 -36.42
CA VAL A 613 0.96 -8.42 -35.57
C VAL A 613 0.90 -7.86 -34.16
N VAL A 614 0.75 -8.72 -33.15
CA VAL A 614 0.67 -8.33 -31.74
C VAL A 614 1.78 -9.01 -30.93
N LEU A 615 2.69 -8.20 -30.38
CA LEU A 615 3.84 -8.61 -29.58
C LEU A 615 3.65 -8.15 -28.13
N ILE A 616 3.58 -9.08 -27.18
CA ILE A 616 3.33 -8.77 -25.76
C ILE A 616 4.41 -9.38 -24.87
N SER A 617 5.06 -8.53 -24.06
CA SER A 617 6.08 -8.81 -23.03
C SER A 617 7.47 -8.31 -23.41
N LEU A 618 8.42 -9.17 -23.81
CA LEU A 618 9.83 -8.78 -24.01
C LEU A 618 10.42 -9.48 -25.24
N PHE A 619 10.43 -8.78 -26.37
CA PHE A 619 10.89 -9.35 -27.64
C PHE A 619 11.84 -8.38 -28.34
N ASP A 620 12.84 -8.95 -29.01
CA ASP A 620 13.50 -8.26 -30.12
C ASP A 620 12.79 -8.70 -31.40
N PHE A 621 12.32 -7.80 -32.26
CA PHE A 621 11.55 -8.21 -33.44
C PHE A 621 12.01 -7.55 -34.74
N GLN A 622 11.83 -8.27 -35.84
CA GLN A 622 12.02 -7.77 -37.21
C GLN A 622 10.83 -8.21 -38.05
N VAL A 623 10.04 -7.24 -38.52
CA VAL A 623 8.96 -7.44 -39.49
C VAL A 623 9.43 -6.89 -40.84
N THR A 624 9.43 -7.72 -41.87
CA THR A 624 9.93 -7.36 -43.20
C THR A 624 8.90 -7.72 -44.27
N ARG A 625 8.68 -6.80 -45.21
CA ARG A 625 7.80 -7.08 -46.35
C ARG A 625 8.39 -8.17 -47.25
N GLY A 626 7.60 -9.17 -47.59
CA GLY A 626 7.99 -10.26 -48.48
C GLY A 626 6.79 -10.93 -49.15
N ASN A 627 7.04 -11.70 -50.21
CA ASN A 627 5.95 -12.36 -50.96
C ASN A 627 5.40 -13.62 -50.28
N ASN A 628 5.98 -14.03 -49.15
CA ASN A 628 5.59 -15.21 -48.40
C ASN A 628 5.31 -14.85 -46.95
N TYR A 629 4.60 -15.75 -46.27
CA TYR A 629 4.48 -15.72 -44.82
C TYR A 629 5.55 -16.60 -44.19
N ALA A 630 6.35 -16.03 -43.29
CA ALA A 630 7.32 -16.78 -42.51
C ALA A 630 7.45 -16.21 -41.10
N VAL A 631 7.27 -17.05 -40.08
CA VAL A 631 7.45 -16.66 -38.68
C VAL A 631 8.52 -17.54 -38.05
N ARG A 632 9.53 -16.92 -37.44
CA ARG A 632 10.68 -17.62 -36.87
C ARG A 632 11.12 -16.98 -35.57
N LEU A 633 11.36 -17.81 -34.56
CA LEU A 633 11.87 -17.40 -33.26
C LEU A 633 13.29 -17.92 -33.07
N GLU A 634 14.16 -17.11 -32.47
CA GLU A 634 15.48 -17.52 -32.00
C GLU A 634 15.66 -17.17 -30.52
N GLY A 635 16.11 -18.14 -29.72
CA GLY A 635 16.30 -17.97 -28.28
C GLY A 635 16.90 -19.22 -27.62
N ASP A 636 17.03 -19.20 -26.29
CA ASP A 636 17.34 -20.40 -25.51
C ASP A 636 16.13 -21.34 -25.48
N ASP A 637 16.34 -22.66 -25.52
CA ASP A 637 15.28 -23.68 -25.55
C ASP A 637 14.27 -23.50 -24.42
N ASP A 638 14.79 -23.25 -23.21
CA ASP A 638 14.00 -23.05 -21.98
C ASP A 638 13.09 -21.81 -22.07
N ASP A 639 13.46 -20.80 -22.85
CA ASP A 639 12.71 -19.56 -23.03
C ASP A 639 11.75 -19.66 -24.24
N LEU A 640 12.14 -20.35 -25.32
CA LEU A 640 11.30 -20.62 -26.49
C LEU A 640 10.03 -21.41 -26.13
N ASP A 641 10.16 -22.41 -25.25
CA ASP A 641 9.04 -23.21 -24.74
C ASP A 641 8.01 -22.40 -23.93
N GLU A 642 8.37 -21.18 -23.48
CA GLU A 642 7.47 -20.28 -22.75
C GLU A 642 6.74 -19.28 -23.64
N VAL A 643 7.05 -19.21 -24.94
CA VAL A 643 6.37 -18.33 -25.89
C VAL A 643 5.14 -19.01 -26.47
N TYR A 644 4.03 -18.29 -26.43
CA TYR A 644 2.75 -18.68 -27.02
C TYR A 644 2.57 -17.88 -28.31
N LEU A 645 2.39 -18.60 -29.41
CA LEU A 645 2.10 -18.06 -30.73
C LEU A 645 0.72 -18.54 -31.13
N GLN A 646 -0.15 -17.62 -31.49
CA GLN A 646 -1.51 -17.92 -31.89
C GLN A 646 -1.95 -16.95 -32.98
N GLN A 647 -2.52 -17.49 -34.05
CA GLN A 647 -3.19 -16.70 -35.07
C GLN A 647 -4.71 -16.74 -34.82
N ASN A 648 -5.35 -15.57 -34.77
CA ASN A 648 -6.77 -15.38 -34.59
C ASN A 648 -7.36 -14.62 -35.80
N GLY A 649 -7.67 -15.35 -36.88
CA GLY A 649 -8.07 -14.71 -38.13
C GLY A 649 -6.84 -14.05 -38.76
N ASP A 650 -6.90 -12.73 -38.96
CA ASP A 650 -5.85 -11.97 -39.62
C ASP A 650 -4.79 -11.42 -38.62
N GLU A 651 -4.97 -11.68 -37.31
CA GLU A 651 -4.07 -11.29 -36.22
C GLU A 651 -3.13 -12.42 -35.79
N LEU A 652 -1.81 -12.16 -35.79
CA LEU A 652 -0.78 -13.00 -35.20
C LEU A 652 -0.36 -12.46 -33.82
N GLU A 653 -0.79 -13.14 -32.75
CA GLU A 653 -0.39 -12.83 -31.36
C GLU A 653 0.83 -13.67 -30.93
N ILE A 654 1.89 -13.00 -30.48
CA ILE A 654 3.09 -13.59 -29.91
C ILE A 654 3.29 -13.02 -28.51
N ARG A 655 3.27 -13.88 -27.49
CA ARG A 655 3.43 -13.46 -26.09
C ARG A 655 4.13 -14.50 -25.23
N TYR A 656 4.74 -14.06 -24.13
CA TYR A 656 5.13 -15.01 -23.08
C TYR A 656 3.91 -15.53 -22.31
N GLY A 657 3.95 -16.80 -21.92
CA GLY A 657 2.94 -17.40 -21.05
C GLY A 657 2.91 -16.75 -19.67
N ARG A 658 1.70 -16.51 -19.15
CA ARG A 658 1.52 -16.22 -17.71
C ARG A 658 1.91 -17.45 -16.90
N ASN A 659 3.12 -17.44 -16.36
CA ASN A 659 3.56 -18.53 -15.50
C ASN A 659 2.90 -18.43 -14.11
N THR A 660 2.36 -19.56 -13.63
CA THR A 660 1.66 -19.74 -12.35
C THR A 660 2.58 -20.30 -11.25
N ASP A 661 3.86 -20.55 -11.56
CA ASP A 661 4.84 -21.16 -10.65
C ASP A 661 5.67 -20.12 -9.87
N TRP A 662 5.11 -19.61 -8.78
CA TRP A 662 5.72 -18.63 -7.85
C TRP A 662 7.00 -19.12 -7.12
N TRP A 663 7.42 -20.38 -7.29
CA TRP A 663 8.56 -20.99 -6.57
C TRP A 663 9.85 -21.11 -7.38
N LYS A 664 9.85 -20.84 -8.70
CA LYS A 664 11.07 -20.97 -9.53
C LYS A 664 11.87 -19.66 -9.48
N ASN A 665 12.96 -19.67 -8.72
CA ASN A 665 13.99 -18.64 -8.75
C ASN A 665 14.69 -18.70 -10.13
N ARG A 666 14.37 -17.79 -11.06
CA ARG A 666 15.03 -17.73 -12.37
C ARG A 666 15.87 -16.47 -12.55
N LYS A 667 17.00 -16.66 -13.24
CA LYS A 667 17.97 -15.65 -13.68
C LYS A 667 17.31 -14.65 -14.66
N ARG A 668 17.99 -13.53 -14.93
CA ARG A 668 17.61 -12.59 -16.01
C ARG A 668 17.34 -13.39 -17.30
N ARG A 669 16.15 -13.20 -17.88
CA ARG A 669 15.75 -13.75 -19.18
C ARG A 669 16.43 -12.95 -20.27
N ASP A 670 16.98 -13.61 -21.28
CA ASP A 670 17.40 -12.94 -22.50
C ASP A 670 16.17 -12.74 -23.40
N LYS A 671 16.14 -11.66 -24.20
CA LYS A 671 15.02 -11.42 -25.12
C LYS A 671 15.05 -12.46 -26.24
N ILE A 672 13.87 -12.96 -26.62
CA ILE A 672 13.70 -13.83 -27.79
C ILE A 672 13.61 -12.95 -29.03
N LYS A 673 14.29 -13.37 -30.09
CA LYS A 673 14.23 -12.69 -31.39
C LYS A 673 13.10 -13.25 -32.23
N VAL A 674 12.26 -12.38 -32.75
CA VAL A 674 11.10 -12.69 -33.57
C VAL A 674 11.34 -12.16 -34.97
N PHE A 675 11.26 -13.03 -35.98
CA PHE A 675 11.37 -12.66 -37.39
C PHE A 675 10.05 -12.98 -38.08
N ILE A 676 9.46 -11.96 -38.72
CA ILE A 676 8.18 -12.06 -39.43
C ILE A 676 8.39 -11.54 -40.85
N GLU A 677 8.11 -12.39 -41.84
CA GLU A 677 7.96 -12.01 -43.25
C GLU A 677 6.47 -12.07 -43.61
N MET A 678 5.94 -10.99 -44.20
CA MET A 678 4.54 -10.92 -44.63
C MET A 678 4.35 -9.94 -45.81
N PRO A 679 3.33 -10.13 -46.67
CA PRO A 679 3.10 -9.27 -47.85
C PRO A 679 2.57 -7.86 -47.54
N GLU A 680 1.68 -7.76 -46.57
CA GLU A 680 0.93 -6.55 -46.20
C GLU A 680 0.92 -6.42 -44.67
N LEU A 681 0.85 -5.19 -44.16
CA LEU A 681 0.79 -4.87 -42.74
C LEU A 681 -0.26 -3.78 -42.52
N GLU A 682 -1.34 -4.09 -41.81
CA GLU A 682 -2.40 -3.15 -41.43
C GLU A 682 -2.25 -2.69 -39.97
N TYR A 683 -1.86 -3.58 -39.06
CA TYR A 683 -1.73 -3.26 -37.63
C TYR A 683 -0.49 -3.89 -36.99
N LEU A 684 0.23 -3.12 -36.17
CA LEU A 684 1.28 -3.67 -35.31
C LEU A 684 1.17 -3.12 -33.89
N LYS A 685 1.11 -4.02 -32.91
CA LYS A 685 1.17 -3.69 -31.49
C LYS A 685 2.43 -4.26 -30.84
N ALA A 686 3.18 -3.43 -30.12
CA ALA A 686 4.31 -3.86 -29.31
C ALA A 686 4.16 -3.36 -27.86
N THR A 687 3.82 -4.25 -26.94
CA THR A 687 3.57 -3.91 -25.53
C THR A 687 4.60 -4.58 -24.61
N GLY A 688 5.19 -3.79 -23.69
CA GLY A 688 6.03 -4.30 -22.60
C GLY A 688 7.43 -3.71 -22.63
N ALA A 689 8.42 -4.48 -23.07
CA ALA A 689 9.81 -4.09 -23.26
C ALA A 689 10.33 -4.66 -24.60
N CYS A 690 9.68 -4.22 -25.68
CA CYS A 690 9.96 -4.69 -27.03
C CYS A 690 10.94 -3.75 -27.75
N GLU A 691 11.82 -4.31 -28.56
CA GLU A 691 12.74 -3.53 -29.40
C GLU A 691 12.69 -4.11 -30.81
N GLY A 692 12.48 -3.30 -31.85
CA GLY A 692 12.35 -3.90 -33.17
C GLY A 692 12.22 -2.99 -34.35
N GLU A 693 12.14 -3.61 -35.51
CA GLU A 693 12.17 -2.93 -36.80
C GLU A 693 11.07 -3.40 -37.76
N ILE A 694 10.51 -2.45 -38.50
CA ILE A 694 9.55 -2.66 -39.58
C ILE A 694 10.21 -2.18 -40.87
N ARG A 695 10.32 -3.03 -41.89
CA ARG A 695 11.12 -2.76 -43.10
C ARG A 695 10.32 -2.82 -44.39
N ASN A 696 10.39 -1.76 -45.20
CA ASN A 696 9.92 -1.64 -46.57
C ASN A 696 8.42 -1.93 -46.78
N PHE A 697 7.56 -1.49 -45.87
CA PHE A 697 6.11 -1.68 -46.01
C PHE A 697 5.45 -0.58 -46.86
N GLU A 698 4.41 -0.95 -47.60
CA GLU A 698 3.55 0.00 -48.32
C GLU A 698 2.10 -0.40 -48.07
N GLY A 699 1.22 0.55 -47.69
CA GLY A 699 -0.18 0.26 -47.37
C GLY A 699 -1.10 1.48 -47.50
N SER A 700 -2.41 1.27 -47.57
CA SER A 700 -3.37 2.38 -47.51
C SER A 700 -3.57 2.85 -46.08
N ASP A 701 -3.73 1.92 -45.15
CA ASP A 701 -4.02 2.22 -43.75
C ASP A 701 -3.10 1.36 -42.89
N ILE A 702 -2.25 2.01 -42.10
CA ILE A 702 -1.33 1.35 -41.17
C ILE A 702 -1.52 1.94 -39.79
N GLU A 703 -1.68 1.09 -38.78
CA GLU A 703 -1.79 1.49 -37.37
C GLU A 703 -0.67 0.86 -36.54
N LEU A 704 0.06 1.69 -35.80
CA LEU A 704 1.19 1.29 -34.95
C LEU A 704 0.92 1.67 -33.49
N ASP A 705 0.78 0.66 -32.64
CA ASP A 705 0.58 0.79 -31.19
C ASP A 705 1.85 0.38 -30.43
N ILE A 706 2.62 1.35 -29.93
CA ILE A 706 3.84 1.06 -29.16
C ILE A 706 3.63 1.45 -27.70
N GLU A 707 3.70 0.44 -26.82
CA GLU A 707 3.37 0.59 -25.41
C GLU A 707 4.49 0.07 -24.48
N GLY A 708 4.60 0.69 -23.31
CA GLY A 708 5.55 0.27 -22.28
C GLY A 708 6.94 0.90 -22.49
N ALA A 709 8.00 0.16 -22.18
CA ALA A 709 9.39 0.55 -22.36
C ALA A 709 9.94 -0.04 -23.67
N SER A 710 9.34 0.38 -24.80
CA SER A 710 9.57 -0.22 -26.11
C SER A 710 10.15 0.78 -27.10
N GLU A 711 11.05 0.33 -27.99
CA GLU A 711 11.74 1.16 -28.99
C GLU A 711 11.60 0.54 -30.38
N VAL A 712 11.06 1.28 -31.34
CA VAL A 712 10.77 0.75 -32.68
C VAL A 712 11.28 1.69 -33.77
N TRP A 713 11.90 1.11 -34.80
CA TRP A 713 12.24 1.81 -36.04
C TRP A 713 11.36 1.29 -37.17
N ALA A 714 10.74 2.17 -37.95
CA ALA A 714 9.86 1.75 -39.04
C ALA A 714 10.13 2.54 -40.33
N ASP A 715 10.34 1.78 -41.40
CA ASP A 715 10.48 2.24 -42.78
C ASP A 715 9.27 1.74 -43.60
N LEU A 716 8.36 2.68 -43.88
CA LEU A 716 7.09 2.41 -44.56
C LEU A 716 6.58 3.62 -45.33
N ASP A 717 5.77 3.36 -46.36
CA ASP A 717 4.96 4.36 -47.07
C ASP A 717 3.46 4.06 -46.86
N ALA A 718 2.68 5.02 -46.35
CA ALA A 718 1.27 4.81 -46.02
C ALA A 718 0.36 5.96 -46.48
N GLU A 719 -0.84 5.68 -47.01
CA GLU A 719 -1.81 6.77 -47.26
C GLU A 719 -2.26 7.40 -45.93
N ASN A 720 -2.76 6.59 -45.00
CA ASN A 720 -3.14 6.97 -43.65
C ASN A 720 -2.29 6.19 -42.63
N LEU A 721 -1.50 6.91 -41.84
CA LEU A 721 -0.71 6.32 -40.75
C LEU A 721 -1.28 6.77 -39.40
N ARG A 722 -1.67 5.81 -38.56
CA ARG A 722 -2.02 6.04 -37.17
C ARG A 722 -0.91 5.52 -36.25
N VAL A 723 -0.54 6.33 -35.25
CA VAL A 723 0.49 6.01 -34.28
C VAL A 723 -0.02 6.31 -32.88
N ASP A 724 -0.11 5.30 -32.02
CA ASP A 724 -0.45 5.46 -30.61
C ASP A 724 0.77 5.04 -29.76
N LEU A 725 1.40 6.00 -29.06
CA LEU A 725 2.55 5.77 -28.18
C LEU A 725 2.16 5.95 -26.72
N THR A 726 2.44 4.95 -25.88
CA THR A 726 2.12 5.00 -24.45
C THR A 726 3.24 4.50 -23.54
N GLY A 727 3.46 5.17 -22.41
CA GLY A 727 4.43 4.72 -21.40
C GLY A 727 5.79 5.40 -21.54
N ALA A 728 6.86 4.63 -21.77
CA ALA A 728 8.23 5.11 -21.99
C ALA A 728 8.73 4.57 -23.34
N SER A 729 7.97 4.89 -24.39
CA SER A 729 8.08 4.28 -25.71
C SER A 729 8.69 5.23 -26.74
N GLU A 730 9.55 4.73 -27.63
CA GLU A 730 10.16 5.49 -28.72
C GLU A 730 9.81 4.88 -30.09
N LEU A 731 9.46 5.72 -31.06
CA LEU A 731 9.23 5.33 -32.45
C LEU A 731 9.97 6.26 -33.41
N ILE A 732 10.82 5.70 -34.26
CA ILE A 732 11.50 6.41 -35.34
C ILE A 732 10.85 6.02 -36.67
N LEU A 733 10.33 7.02 -37.40
CA LEU A 733 9.66 6.83 -38.69
C LEU A 733 10.51 7.36 -39.85
N VAL A 734 10.61 6.56 -40.91
CA VAL A 734 11.21 6.90 -42.20
C VAL A 734 10.23 6.52 -43.32
N GLY A 735 10.14 7.37 -44.34
CA GLY A 735 9.28 7.13 -45.51
C GLY A 735 8.36 8.31 -45.82
N ARG A 736 7.17 8.03 -46.36
CA ARG A 736 6.21 9.05 -46.79
C ARG A 736 4.78 8.66 -46.48
N GLY A 737 3.91 9.66 -46.29
CA GLY A 737 2.48 9.41 -46.24
C GLY A 737 1.61 10.58 -46.64
N THR A 738 0.30 10.37 -46.68
CA THR A 738 -0.67 11.46 -46.94
C THR A 738 -1.09 12.07 -45.61
N ASP A 739 -1.67 11.25 -44.72
CA ASP A 739 -2.21 11.66 -43.43
C ASP A 739 -1.48 10.95 -42.28
N LEU A 740 -0.96 11.70 -41.32
CA LEU A 740 -0.42 11.17 -40.06
C LEU A 740 -1.29 11.57 -38.88
N LYS A 741 -1.77 10.60 -38.12
CA LYS A 741 -2.37 10.84 -36.81
C LYS A 741 -1.51 10.20 -35.72
N ALA A 742 -1.03 11.00 -34.77
CA ALA A 742 -0.20 10.51 -33.67
C ALA A 742 -0.74 10.90 -32.29
N ASP A 743 -1.04 9.93 -31.45
CA ASP A 743 -1.48 10.09 -30.06
C ASP A 743 -0.36 9.63 -29.10
N LEU A 744 0.28 10.56 -28.38
CA LEU A 744 1.39 10.29 -27.46
C LEU A 744 0.98 10.54 -26.00
N SER A 745 1.31 9.60 -25.10
CA SER A 745 1.02 9.73 -23.68
C SER A 745 2.08 9.08 -22.76
N GLY A 746 2.39 9.76 -21.64
CA GLY A 746 3.41 9.28 -20.71
C GLY A 746 4.72 10.03 -20.91
N ALA A 747 5.81 9.32 -21.17
CA ALA A 747 7.15 9.79 -21.50
C ALA A 747 7.58 9.16 -22.84
N SER A 748 6.78 9.40 -23.89
CA SER A 748 6.96 8.79 -25.21
C SER A 748 7.64 9.74 -26.19
N GLU A 749 8.39 9.20 -27.15
CA GLU A 749 9.04 9.95 -28.22
C GLU A 749 8.67 9.43 -29.61
N LEU A 750 8.28 10.35 -30.50
CA LEU A 750 8.09 10.11 -31.93
C LEU A 750 9.12 10.93 -32.71
N ASP A 751 10.06 10.28 -33.40
CA ASP A 751 10.96 10.92 -34.36
C ASP A 751 10.55 10.59 -35.80
N ALA A 752 9.78 11.48 -36.41
CA ALA A 752 9.24 11.39 -37.75
C ALA A 752 9.73 12.56 -38.64
N PHE A 753 10.93 13.11 -38.39
CA PHE A 753 11.50 14.12 -39.28
C PHE A 753 11.87 13.59 -40.66
N ASN A 754 12.15 12.28 -40.75
CA ASN A 754 12.45 11.58 -42.00
C ASN A 754 11.21 10.89 -42.60
N PHE A 755 10.03 11.12 -42.02
CA PHE A 755 8.75 10.66 -42.55
C PHE A 755 7.95 11.87 -43.06
N ILE A 756 7.89 12.03 -44.38
CA ILE A 756 7.33 13.23 -45.02
C ILE A 756 5.84 13.03 -45.27
N VAL A 757 5.00 13.84 -44.63
CA VAL A 757 3.53 13.79 -44.80
C VAL A 757 2.94 15.06 -45.40
N GLU A 758 1.78 14.91 -46.04
CA GLU A 758 0.99 16.03 -46.53
C GLU A 758 0.29 16.72 -45.35
N ASP A 759 -0.48 15.99 -44.55
CA ASP A 759 -1.25 16.50 -43.42
C ASP A 759 -0.97 15.70 -42.12
N ALA A 760 -0.99 16.37 -40.97
CA ALA A 760 -0.73 15.73 -39.68
C ALA A 760 -1.62 16.23 -38.53
N ASN A 761 -2.09 15.32 -37.69
CA ASN A 761 -2.78 15.59 -36.41
C ASN A 761 -1.98 14.94 -35.26
N ILE A 762 -1.45 15.76 -34.35
CA ILE A 762 -0.53 15.34 -33.29
C ILE A 762 -1.09 15.70 -31.91
N ASN A 763 -1.35 14.71 -31.07
CA ASN A 763 -1.80 14.90 -29.68
C ASN A 763 -0.72 14.43 -28.71
N ALA A 764 0.02 15.35 -28.09
CA ALA A 764 1.12 15.05 -27.18
C ALA A 764 0.81 15.40 -25.73
N ASN A 765 0.63 14.38 -24.88
CA ASN A 765 0.27 14.54 -23.47
C ASN A 765 1.37 14.00 -22.53
N GLY A 766 1.46 14.55 -21.31
CA GLY A 766 2.41 14.09 -20.30
C GLY A 766 3.78 14.75 -20.45
N ALA A 767 4.84 13.98 -20.66
CA ALA A 767 6.23 14.39 -20.90
C ALA A 767 6.73 13.83 -22.25
N SER A 768 5.89 13.92 -23.27
CA SER A 768 6.12 13.30 -24.59
C SER A 768 6.75 14.26 -25.60
N THR A 769 7.55 13.76 -26.53
CA THR A 769 8.17 14.53 -27.63
C THR A 769 7.73 14.01 -28.98
N ALA A 770 7.30 14.88 -29.90
CA ALA A 770 7.01 14.52 -31.29
C ALA A 770 7.81 15.43 -32.23
N LYS A 771 8.52 14.85 -33.19
CA LYS A 771 9.26 15.54 -34.26
C LYS A 771 8.64 15.11 -35.58
N VAL A 772 8.05 16.01 -36.36
CA VAL A 772 7.29 15.65 -37.58
C VAL A 772 7.65 16.52 -38.79
N TYR A 773 7.57 15.98 -40.01
CA TYR A 773 7.73 16.77 -41.24
C TYR A 773 6.40 16.87 -41.99
N VAL A 774 5.85 18.08 -42.13
CA VAL A 774 4.49 18.29 -42.68
C VAL A 774 4.48 19.35 -43.78
N LYS A 775 3.82 19.07 -44.90
CA LYS A 775 3.78 19.99 -46.07
C LYS A 775 2.59 20.95 -46.08
N ASN A 776 1.38 20.50 -45.75
CA ASN A 776 0.13 21.23 -46.01
C ASN A 776 -0.54 21.75 -44.73
N GLU A 777 -1.02 20.88 -43.85
CA GLU A 777 -1.72 21.24 -42.62
C GLU A 777 -1.22 20.44 -41.40
N LEU A 778 -0.96 21.13 -40.30
CA LEU A 778 -0.59 20.54 -39.01
C LEU A 778 -1.57 21.00 -37.94
N GLU A 779 -2.32 20.06 -37.38
CA GLU A 779 -3.07 20.24 -36.14
C GLU A 779 -2.27 19.63 -34.99
N ALA A 780 -1.94 20.42 -33.97
CA ALA A 780 -1.11 19.95 -32.85
C ALA A 780 -1.66 20.40 -31.50
N ASP A 781 -1.98 19.43 -30.65
CA ASP A 781 -2.40 19.64 -29.27
C ASP A 781 -1.33 19.13 -28.32
N ALA A 782 -0.82 20.00 -27.44
CA ALA A 782 0.22 19.64 -26.48
C ALA A 782 -0.20 19.98 -25.05
N SER A 783 -0.06 19.03 -24.12
CA SER A 783 -0.35 19.26 -22.70
C SER A 783 0.68 18.65 -21.74
N GLY A 784 0.90 19.30 -20.60
CA GLY A 784 1.86 18.86 -19.58
C GLY A 784 3.24 19.46 -19.80
N ALA A 785 4.27 18.62 -19.94
CA ALA A 785 5.65 18.95 -20.28
C ALA A 785 6.03 18.45 -21.70
N SER A 786 5.05 18.29 -22.59
CA SER A 786 5.25 17.73 -23.92
C SER A 786 5.81 18.73 -24.96
N LYS A 787 6.50 18.22 -25.97
CA LYS A 787 7.12 18.99 -27.06
C LYS A 787 6.65 18.48 -28.42
N VAL A 788 6.27 19.38 -29.32
CA VAL A 788 6.03 19.07 -30.73
C VAL A 788 6.95 19.98 -31.58
N ARG A 789 7.93 19.40 -32.26
CA ARG A 789 8.79 20.06 -33.26
C ARG A 789 8.28 19.68 -34.64
N TYR A 790 8.19 20.63 -35.56
CA TYR A 790 7.81 20.33 -36.94
C TYR A 790 8.72 20.99 -37.98
N ARG A 791 8.93 20.29 -39.09
CA ARG A 791 9.59 20.79 -40.32
C ARG A 791 8.58 20.91 -41.46
N GLY A 792 8.96 21.62 -42.52
CA GLY A 792 8.10 21.89 -43.68
C GLY A 792 7.30 23.18 -43.56
N ASP A 793 6.47 23.46 -44.58
CA ASP A 793 5.79 24.75 -44.76
C ASP A 793 4.27 24.69 -44.50
N ALA A 794 3.83 23.74 -43.66
CA ALA A 794 2.44 23.54 -43.29
C ALA A 794 1.78 24.77 -42.63
N ARG A 795 0.47 24.90 -42.84
CA ARG A 795 -0.42 25.78 -42.06
C ARG A 795 -0.70 25.11 -40.72
N VAL A 796 -0.37 25.80 -39.62
CA VAL A 796 -0.42 25.21 -38.28
C VAL A 796 -1.60 25.75 -37.47
N SER A 797 -2.42 24.82 -36.97
CA SER A 797 -3.37 25.04 -35.88
C SER A 797 -2.80 24.38 -34.63
N SER A 798 -2.68 25.13 -33.52
CA SER A 798 -2.08 24.59 -32.30
C SER A 798 -2.74 25.04 -31.01
N ASP A 799 -2.89 24.12 -30.06
CA ASP A 799 -3.27 24.37 -28.67
C ASP A 799 -2.17 23.82 -27.75
N SER A 800 -1.76 24.61 -26.75
CA SER A 800 -0.71 24.23 -25.82
C SER A 800 -1.07 24.64 -24.40
N ASN A 801 -1.06 23.69 -23.47
CA ASN A 801 -1.45 23.88 -22.07
C ASN A 801 -0.37 23.40 -21.09
N GLY A 802 -0.03 24.23 -20.09
CA GLY A 802 0.99 23.91 -19.08
C GLY A 802 2.40 24.34 -19.48
N LEU A 803 3.39 23.44 -19.37
CA LEU A 803 4.79 23.64 -19.77
C LEU A 803 5.09 23.13 -21.19
N SER A 804 4.06 22.78 -21.96
CA SER A 804 4.19 22.20 -23.30
C SER A 804 4.64 23.21 -24.36
N SER A 805 5.27 22.76 -25.44
CA SER A 805 5.68 23.64 -26.56
C SER A 805 5.47 23.03 -27.93
N ILE A 806 4.92 23.81 -28.87
CA ILE A 806 4.77 23.46 -30.29
C ILE A 806 5.56 24.48 -31.12
N ARG A 807 6.56 24.04 -31.91
CA ARG A 807 7.49 24.95 -32.61
C ARG A 807 7.96 24.40 -33.95
N LYS A 808 8.16 25.30 -34.92
CA LYS A 808 8.90 25.00 -36.15
C LYS A 808 10.38 24.84 -35.82
N ASP A 809 10.99 23.82 -36.40
CA ASP A 809 12.44 23.57 -36.31
C ASP A 809 13.25 24.55 -37.17
#